data_AF-A0A7J4XV31-F1
#
_entry.id   AF-A0A7J4XV31-F1
#
_cell.length_a   1.000
_cell.length_b   1.000
_cell.length_c   1.000
_cell.angle_alpha   90.00
_cell.angle_beta   90.00
_cell.angle_gamma   90.00
#
_symmetry.space_group_name_H-M   'P 1'
#
loop_
_entity.id
_entity.type
_entity.pdbx_description
1 polymer ?
#
loop_
_entity_poly.entity_id
_entity_poly.type
_entity_poly.pdbx_seq_one_letter_code
_entity_poly.pdbx_strand_id
1 'polypeptide(L)'
;MVIVVGISSCVDSDKDLYQEAPGAEINTSNFSTIQKVQVEIDYSNSESRVPFSIYDGNPLIEGENTTILKENVQALDGAWTDEQGKFTATVELPAYVSNVYIVSTSPFARQAIPGKIVNGVLKVSDTDEQLTTRASYRESTRFDRNRFNNLGWNTNLGSFDDRSGVIDYAYKGNDPKLTLSKSEMNELRTTVSKVLNTLGSCPEEYRTQADLYVEEDETAVVLTALRGWTCWNSSLGYYYYRYDQAPASLKDVKVYAVFPNTQMTWNNGSLQASPQGIKEGTAVQLKYFDDPEYPKGKNFPKGYYIGFILACNAWNTYFTGFNSYTLTEGFYASSTKGFSTKVNSGIDVRTAMFKDKNSNIAIAFEDFMDDQNFTDVVFSLKANPEITNVPPVDEDLNTTIEKTGVYAFEDEWPKAGDYDMNDVLVQYTYQKVFNIFNEILSESFTFKTLYNKSTVFTNGLGFILSNEGNAQSTEYFIRKENEKDFTVASGADKFTRESNAIILTDNVKTNPNAEYKVTFKYGDKNSNKKQETSIDAFIYRPSKEGNRLEVHCPMKKPTSKVDTSLFGQYEDCSKPNEGIYYVSNQENIYPFAFYLSNANANDIAELKNFDKNEKKSISEIYPKFIDWAKYGTNADWYKKK
;
A
#
# COMPACT_ATOMS: atom_id res chain seq x y z
N MET A 1 -9.83 -93.83 -54.02
CA MET A 1 -11.07 -93.51 -53.27
C MET A 1 -11.20 -92.00 -53.24
N VAL A 2 -12.24 -91.53 -53.95
CA VAL A 2 -12.89 -90.20 -53.93
C VAL A 2 -12.05 -88.94 -54.20
N ILE A 3 -12.28 -88.44 -55.42
CA ILE A 3 -12.11 -87.10 -55.99
C ILE A 3 -12.90 -86.05 -55.20
N VAL A 4 -12.46 -84.78 -55.15
CA VAL A 4 -13.27 -83.59 -55.49
C VAL A 4 -12.38 -82.33 -55.49
N VAL A 5 -12.43 -81.64 -56.63
CA VAL A 5 -12.01 -80.26 -56.90
C VAL A 5 -13.21 -79.36 -56.58
N GLY A 6 -12.99 -78.19 -55.96
CA GLY A 6 -14.02 -77.17 -55.77
C GLY A 6 -13.41 -75.76 -55.62
N ILE A 7 -13.97 -74.81 -56.36
CA ILE A 7 -13.47 -73.47 -56.70
C ILE A 7 -14.36 -72.43 -55.97
N SER A 8 -13.84 -71.20 -55.79
CA SER A 8 -14.58 -69.93 -55.52
C SER A 8 -15.02 -69.70 -54.06
N SER A 9 -14.92 -68.53 -53.44
CA SER A 9 -14.91 -67.14 -53.93
C SER A 9 -14.11 -66.21 -53.01
N CYS A 10 -13.53 -65.15 -53.59
CA CYS A 10 -13.06 -63.98 -52.84
C CYS A 10 -14.22 -63.29 -52.10
N VAL A 11 -13.99 -62.86 -50.87
CA VAL A 11 -14.69 -61.72 -50.28
C VAL A 11 -13.60 -60.80 -49.74
N ASP A 12 -13.50 -59.64 -50.37
CA ASP A 12 -12.82 -58.47 -49.85
C ASP A 12 -13.33 -58.18 -48.44
N SER A 13 -12.40 -58.10 -47.49
CA SER A 13 -12.55 -57.16 -46.40
C SER A 13 -11.15 -56.73 -46.02
N ASP A 14 -10.68 -55.66 -46.69
CA ASP A 14 -9.75 -54.73 -46.10
C ASP A 14 -10.24 -54.45 -44.68
N LYS A 15 -9.58 -55.10 -43.70
CA LYS A 15 -9.70 -54.67 -42.32
C LYS A 15 -8.96 -53.35 -42.27
N ASP A 16 -9.74 -52.29 -42.29
CA ASP A 16 -9.43 -50.99 -41.71
C ASP A 16 -8.73 -51.20 -40.37
N LEU A 17 -7.40 -51.29 -40.41
CA LEU A 17 -6.53 -51.05 -39.29
C LEU A 17 -6.38 -49.53 -39.19
N TYR A 18 -7.50 -48.84 -38.88
CA TYR A 18 -7.38 -47.56 -38.20
C TYR A 18 -6.91 -47.89 -36.78
N GLN A 19 -5.59 -47.96 -36.64
CA GLN A 19 -4.97 -47.66 -35.37
C GLN A 19 -5.42 -46.24 -35.06
N GLU A 20 -6.28 -46.05 -34.04
CA GLU A 20 -6.51 -44.74 -33.47
C GLU A 20 -5.13 -44.13 -33.25
N ALA A 21 -4.84 -43.03 -33.93
CA ALA A 21 -3.65 -42.25 -33.64
C ALA A 21 -3.65 -42.03 -32.12
N PRO A 22 -2.54 -42.28 -31.42
CA PRO A 22 -2.49 -42.02 -29.98
C PRO A 22 -2.99 -40.58 -29.77
N GLY A 23 -4.05 -40.43 -28.98
CA GLY A 23 -4.67 -39.14 -28.74
C GLY A 23 -3.58 -38.15 -28.33
N ALA A 24 -3.51 -37.02 -29.02
CA ALA A 24 -2.43 -36.05 -28.80
C ALA A 24 -2.34 -35.71 -27.30
N GLU A 25 -1.13 -35.79 -26.74
CA GLU A 25 -0.90 -35.45 -25.34
C GLU A 25 -1.32 -33.99 -25.09
N ILE A 26 -1.96 -33.72 -23.96
CA ILE A 26 -2.49 -32.38 -23.64
C ILE A 26 -1.36 -31.48 -23.14
N ASN A 27 -1.37 -30.21 -23.55
CA ASN A 27 -0.55 -29.20 -22.90
C ASN A 27 -1.03 -28.93 -21.46
N THR A 28 -0.24 -29.33 -20.47
CA THR A 28 -0.59 -29.16 -19.04
C THR A 28 -0.26 -27.78 -18.49
N SER A 29 0.32 -26.88 -19.30
CA SER A 29 0.62 -25.51 -18.88
C SER A 29 -0.67 -24.74 -18.61
N ASN A 30 -0.72 -24.06 -17.46
CA ASN A 30 -1.82 -23.15 -17.12
C ASN A 30 -1.53 -21.70 -17.53
N PHE A 31 -0.36 -21.43 -18.14
CA PHE A 31 0.08 -20.11 -18.60
C PHE A 31 -0.03 -19.02 -17.53
N SER A 32 0.14 -19.39 -16.25
CA SER A 32 -0.02 -18.45 -15.15
C SER A 32 1.17 -17.50 -15.07
N THR A 33 0.88 -16.20 -14.96
CA THR A 33 1.85 -15.15 -14.63
C THR A 33 1.77 -14.74 -13.16
N ILE A 34 1.10 -15.54 -12.33
CA ILE A 34 0.93 -15.34 -10.89
C ILE A 34 1.63 -16.49 -10.14
N GLN A 35 2.28 -16.17 -9.03
CA GLN A 35 2.77 -17.13 -8.04
C GLN A 35 2.11 -16.87 -6.69
N LYS A 36 1.87 -17.94 -5.92
CA LYS A 36 1.43 -17.85 -4.53
C LYS A 36 2.64 -17.83 -3.62
N VAL A 37 2.74 -16.82 -2.76
CA VAL A 37 3.87 -16.62 -1.86
C VAL A 37 3.37 -16.60 -0.42
N GLN A 38 3.94 -17.45 0.43
CA GLN A 38 3.75 -17.34 1.86
C GLN A 38 4.61 -16.19 2.38
N VAL A 39 3.97 -15.12 2.84
CA VAL A 39 4.61 -13.90 3.32
C VAL A 39 4.61 -13.90 4.84
N GLU A 40 5.79 -13.76 5.44
CA GLU A 40 6.04 -13.61 6.88
C GLU A 40 6.81 -12.30 7.12
N ILE A 41 6.22 -11.37 7.84
CA ILE A 41 6.83 -10.07 8.15
C ILE A 41 6.86 -9.89 9.66
N ASP A 42 7.99 -9.43 10.19
CA ASP A 42 8.18 -9.15 11.61
C ASP A 42 8.73 -7.73 11.83
N TYR A 43 7.84 -6.83 12.23
CA TYR A 43 8.10 -5.47 12.70
C TYR A 43 7.97 -5.35 14.23
N SER A 44 8.24 -6.40 15.01
CA SER A 44 7.98 -6.41 16.47
C SER A 44 8.63 -5.26 17.25
N ASN A 45 9.68 -4.63 16.72
CA ASN A 45 10.32 -3.44 17.30
C ASN A 45 9.40 -2.21 17.37
N SER A 46 8.33 -2.14 16.57
CA SER A 46 7.34 -1.05 16.64
C SER A 46 6.40 -1.20 17.85
N GLU A 47 6.22 -2.43 18.33
CA GLU A 47 5.15 -2.84 19.26
C GLU A 47 3.78 -2.26 18.89
N SER A 48 3.46 -2.17 17.60
CA SER A 48 2.16 -1.67 17.13
C SER A 48 1.76 -2.36 15.83
N ARG A 49 0.53 -2.12 15.37
CA ARG A 49 0.18 -2.45 13.99
C ARG A 49 0.95 -1.52 13.06
N VAL A 50 1.54 -2.08 12.01
CA VAL A 50 2.39 -1.38 11.04
C VAL A 50 1.82 -1.60 9.64
N PRO A 51 1.50 -0.53 8.89
CA PRO A 51 1.16 -0.64 7.48
C PRO A 51 2.42 -0.97 6.68
N PHE A 52 2.29 -1.82 5.67
CA PHE A 52 3.35 -2.10 4.72
C PHE A 52 2.81 -2.37 3.32
N SER A 53 3.67 -2.12 2.33
CA SER A 53 3.47 -2.42 0.91
C SER A 53 4.66 -3.23 0.38
N ILE A 54 4.39 -4.11 -0.58
CA ILE A 54 5.36 -4.97 -1.25
C ILE A 54 5.64 -4.38 -2.64
N TYR A 55 6.91 -4.12 -2.96
CA TYR A 55 7.33 -3.57 -4.25
C TYR A 55 8.27 -4.52 -5.00
N ASP A 56 8.23 -4.47 -6.33
CA ASP A 56 9.22 -5.11 -7.20
C ASP A 56 10.49 -4.22 -7.27
N GLY A 57 11.56 -4.66 -6.59
CA GLY A 57 12.77 -3.87 -6.42
C GLY A 57 12.62 -2.67 -5.49
N ASN A 58 13.68 -1.85 -5.35
CA ASN A 58 13.70 -0.70 -4.44
C ASN A 58 12.84 0.44 -5.01
N PRO A 59 11.73 0.83 -4.36
CA PRO A 59 10.85 1.88 -4.86
C PRO A 59 11.26 3.27 -4.35
N LEU A 60 12.30 3.37 -3.51
CA LEU A 60 12.69 4.61 -2.84
C LEU A 60 13.81 5.33 -3.56
N ILE A 61 13.83 6.66 -3.40
CA ILE A 61 14.92 7.57 -3.76
C ILE A 61 15.36 8.26 -2.48
N GLU A 62 16.64 8.13 -2.15
CA GLU A 62 17.25 8.82 -1.01
C GLU A 62 17.68 10.23 -1.44
N GLY A 63 17.20 11.23 -0.70
CA GLY A 63 17.66 12.62 -0.75
C GLY A 63 18.71 12.91 0.33
N GLU A 64 19.07 14.19 0.50
CA GLU A 64 20.00 14.60 1.57
C GLU A 64 19.41 14.29 2.95
N ASN A 65 18.16 14.68 3.18
CA ASN A 65 17.47 14.52 4.47
C ASN A 65 16.15 13.74 4.38
N THR A 66 15.64 13.50 3.18
CA THR A 66 14.31 12.94 2.96
C THR A 66 14.39 11.68 2.11
N THR A 67 13.38 10.84 2.20
CA THR A 67 13.20 9.70 1.31
C THR A 67 11.86 9.81 0.63
N ILE A 68 11.83 9.67 -0.69
CA ILE A 68 10.60 9.76 -1.47
C ILE A 68 10.38 8.48 -2.26
N LEU A 69 9.12 8.22 -2.58
CA LEU A 69 8.73 7.14 -3.49
C LEU A 69 9.03 7.56 -4.94
N LYS A 70 9.57 6.65 -5.75
CA LYS A 70 9.74 6.86 -7.20
C LYS A 70 8.40 7.18 -7.85
N GLU A 71 8.41 8.11 -8.80
CA GLU A 71 7.21 8.38 -9.60
C GLU A 71 6.77 7.12 -10.37
N ASN A 72 5.45 6.91 -10.45
CA ASN A 72 4.81 5.82 -11.20
C ASN A 72 5.18 4.39 -10.74
N VAL A 73 5.73 4.22 -9.53
CA VAL A 73 5.88 2.88 -8.95
C VAL A 73 4.59 2.47 -8.24
N GLN A 74 4.15 1.23 -8.48
CA GLN A 74 2.95 0.66 -7.89
C GLN A 74 3.33 -0.48 -6.94
N ALA A 75 2.66 -0.54 -5.79
CA ALA A 75 2.77 -1.67 -4.89
C ALA A 75 2.16 -2.93 -5.54
N LEU A 76 2.81 -4.08 -5.40
CA LEU A 76 2.29 -5.37 -5.83
C LEU A 76 1.16 -5.85 -4.92
N ASP A 77 1.31 -5.61 -3.61
CA ASP A 77 0.31 -5.85 -2.56
C ASP A 77 0.67 -5.03 -1.31
N GLY A 78 -0.14 -5.10 -0.26
CA GLY A 78 0.10 -4.48 1.04
C GLY A 78 -0.91 -4.93 2.09
N ALA A 79 -0.55 -4.79 3.36
CA ALA A 79 -1.39 -5.11 4.50
C ALA A 79 -0.94 -4.36 5.76
N TRP A 80 -1.64 -4.59 6.87
CA TRP A 80 -1.21 -4.23 8.23
C TRP A 80 -0.73 -5.46 8.99
N THR A 81 0.27 -5.28 9.84
CA THR A 81 0.62 -6.30 10.84
C THR A 81 -0.44 -6.39 11.95
N ASP A 82 -0.34 -7.43 12.77
CA ASP A 82 -1.02 -7.52 14.05
C ASP A 82 -0.44 -6.53 15.09
N GLU A 83 -1.04 -6.51 16.27
CA GLU A 83 -0.64 -5.64 17.40
C GLU A 83 0.77 -5.92 17.94
N GLN A 84 1.34 -7.07 17.58
CA GLN A 84 2.71 -7.46 17.93
C GLN A 84 3.68 -7.14 16.80
N GLY A 85 3.25 -6.46 15.73
CA GLY A 85 4.10 -6.14 14.60
C GLY A 85 4.29 -7.30 13.62
N LYS A 86 3.48 -8.37 13.67
CA LYS A 86 3.67 -9.56 12.81
C LYS A 86 2.60 -9.70 11.75
N PHE A 87 2.97 -10.27 10.61
CA PHE A 87 2.04 -10.61 9.53
C PHE A 87 2.36 -11.98 8.94
N THR A 88 1.33 -12.77 8.66
CA THR A 88 1.47 -14.06 7.98
C THR A 88 0.26 -14.33 7.10
N ALA A 89 0.46 -14.43 5.80
CA ALA A 89 -0.59 -14.77 4.84
C ALA A 89 0.00 -15.31 3.52
N THR A 90 -0.82 -16.00 2.74
CA THR A 90 -0.50 -16.30 1.34
C THR A 90 -0.94 -15.13 0.47
N VAL A 91 -0.02 -14.60 -0.33
CA VAL A 91 -0.21 -13.45 -1.22
C VAL A 91 0.03 -13.87 -2.67
N GLU A 92 -0.78 -13.37 -3.59
CA GLU A 92 -0.59 -13.58 -5.04
C GLU A 92 0.27 -12.45 -5.61
N LEU A 93 1.47 -12.81 -6.09
CA LEU A 93 2.44 -11.88 -6.68
C LEU A 93 2.74 -12.27 -8.13
N PRO A 94 3.25 -11.36 -8.97
CA PRO A 94 3.65 -11.72 -10.33
C PRO A 94 4.76 -12.77 -10.33
N ALA A 95 4.68 -13.77 -11.21
CA ALA A 95 5.57 -14.93 -11.24
C ALA A 95 7.04 -14.58 -11.53
N TYR A 96 7.33 -13.44 -12.15
CA TYR A 96 8.69 -12.98 -12.41
C TYR A 96 9.37 -12.34 -11.19
N VAL A 97 8.61 -11.95 -10.17
CA VAL A 97 9.13 -11.26 -8.99
C VAL A 97 9.88 -12.26 -8.11
N SER A 98 11.08 -11.87 -7.70
CA SER A 98 11.92 -12.70 -6.81
C SER A 98 12.61 -11.88 -5.74
N ASN A 99 13.04 -10.66 -6.06
CA ASN A 99 13.54 -9.69 -5.09
C ASN A 99 12.48 -8.62 -4.88
N VAL A 100 12.17 -8.33 -3.63
CA VAL A 100 11.13 -7.37 -3.25
C VAL A 100 11.67 -6.39 -2.22
N TYR A 101 10.97 -5.28 -2.06
CA TYR A 101 11.14 -4.39 -0.92
C TYR A 101 9.82 -4.32 -0.16
N ILE A 102 9.89 -4.60 1.14
CA ILE A 102 8.80 -4.32 2.07
C ILE A 102 9.00 -2.90 2.57
N VAL A 103 8.03 -2.04 2.30
CA VAL A 103 8.09 -0.62 2.65
C VAL A 103 6.97 -0.29 3.62
N SER A 104 7.32 0.31 4.76
CA SER A 104 6.38 0.84 5.73
C SER A 104 6.37 2.36 5.71
N THR A 105 5.19 2.93 5.95
CA THR A 105 4.98 4.37 6.14
C THR A 105 4.91 4.76 7.61
N SER A 106 5.03 3.81 8.53
CA SER A 106 4.96 4.09 9.97
C SER A 106 6.24 4.76 10.47
N PRO A 107 6.13 5.80 11.32
CA PRO A 107 7.29 6.42 11.95
C PRO A 107 7.95 5.54 13.02
N PHE A 108 7.33 4.42 13.41
CA PHE A 108 7.84 3.51 14.45
C PHE A 108 8.51 2.26 13.89
N ALA A 109 8.49 2.08 12.58
CA ALA A 109 9.02 0.90 11.89
C ALA A 109 10.18 1.30 10.96
N ARG A 110 11.05 0.35 10.64
CA ARG A 110 12.01 0.55 9.55
C ARG A 110 11.28 0.75 8.22
N GLN A 111 11.60 1.86 7.57
CA GLN A 111 10.94 2.29 6.35
C GLN A 111 11.04 1.26 5.21
N ALA A 112 12.19 0.59 5.03
CA ALA A 112 12.36 -0.39 3.97
C ALA A 112 13.22 -1.60 4.38
N ILE A 113 12.74 -2.80 4.03
CA ILE A 113 13.43 -4.07 4.23
C ILE A 113 13.51 -4.81 2.88
N PRO A 114 14.72 -5.03 2.32
CA PRO A 114 14.87 -5.86 1.14
C PRO A 114 14.57 -7.32 1.50
N GLY A 115 13.84 -8.01 0.63
CA GLY A 115 13.46 -9.41 0.80
C GLY A 115 13.68 -10.21 -0.48
N LYS A 116 13.78 -11.54 -0.33
CA LYS A 116 13.88 -12.47 -1.45
C LYS A 116 12.87 -13.60 -1.28
N ILE A 117 12.13 -13.89 -2.34
CA ILE A 117 11.24 -15.05 -2.42
C ILE A 117 12.10 -16.27 -2.73
N VAL A 118 12.07 -17.26 -1.85
CA VAL A 118 12.78 -18.53 -2.00
C VAL A 118 11.78 -19.65 -1.81
N ASN A 119 11.60 -20.50 -2.83
CA ASN A 119 10.67 -21.63 -2.80
C ASN A 119 9.25 -21.23 -2.39
N GLY A 120 8.75 -20.10 -2.89
CA GLY A 120 7.40 -19.60 -2.58
C GLY A 120 7.24 -19.01 -1.18
N VAL A 121 8.33 -18.73 -0.46
CA VAL A 121 8.30 -18.09 0.87
C VAL A 121 9.07 -16.78 0.83
N LEU A 122 8.47 -15.73 1.38
CA LEU A 122 9.09 -14.44 1.65
C LEU A 122 9.09 -14.23 3.16
N LYS A 123 10.27 -14.13 3.77
CA LYS A 123 10.42 -13.86 5.19
C LYS A 123 11.33 -12.66 5.39
N VAL A 124 10.85 -11.66 6.11
CA VAL A 124 11.64 -10.47 6.47
C VAL A 124 11.41 -10.09 7.93
N SER A 125 12.44 -9.55 8.57
CA SER A 125 12.31 -8.97 9.91
C SER A 125 13.05 -7.66 10.03
N ASP A 126 12.45 -6.73 10.75
CA ASP A 126 13.09 -5.50 11.24
C ASP A 126 14.01 -5.75 12.45
N THR A 127 14.03 -6.99 12.96
CA THR A 127 14.92 -7.39 14.06
C THR A 127 16.19 -8.08 13.57
N ASP A 128 16.21 -8.52 12.30
CA ASP A 128 17.38 -9.20 11.74
C ASP A 128 18.57 -8.25 11.71
N GLU A 129 19.73 -8.74 12.17
CA GLU A 129 20.99 -8.01 12.05
C GLU A 129 21.19 -7.62 10.59
N GLN A 130 21.35 -6.31 10.35
CA GLN A 130 21.73 -5.86 9.02
C GLN A 130 23.01 -6.59 8.60
N LEU A 131 23.07 -7.04 7.35
CA LEU A 131 24.34 -7.27 6.66
C LEU A 131 25.04 -5.91 6.57
N THR A 132 25.64 -5.48 7.67
CA THR A 132 26.56 -4.38 7.69
C THR A 132 27.78 -4.87 6.92
N THR A 133 27.90 -4.46 5.66
CA THR A 133 29.24 -4.03 5.24
C THR A 133 29.65 -3.04 6.33
N ARG A 134 30.75 -3.32 7.03
CA ARG A 134 31.21 -2.54 8.20
C ARG A 134 31.38 -1.05 7.84
N ALA A 135 30.30 -0.31 7.74
CA ALA A 135 30.31 1.12 7.55
C ALA A 135 30.68 1.67 8.93
N SER A 136 31.89 2.22 9.03
CA SER A 136 32.25 3.04 10.18
C SER A 136 31.35 4.26 10.15
N TYR A 137 30.33 4.31 11.02
CA TYR A 137 29.55 5.52 11.22
C TYR A 137 30.47 6.65 11.71
N ARG A 138 30.22 7.86 11.24
CA ARG A 138 30.87 9.08 11.71
C ARG A 138 29.81 9.93 12.42
N GLU A 139 30.08 10.27 13.67
CA GLU A 139 29.30 11.28 14.37
C GLU A 139 29.56 12.64 13.72
N SER A 140 28.52 13.23 13.16
CA SER A 140 28.60 14.53 12.48
C SER A 140 27.95 15.61 13.32
N THR A 141 28.53 15.90 14.49
CA THR A 141 28.00 16.89 15.43
C THR A 141 29.09 17.85 15.90
N ARG A 142 28.68 19.06 16.29
CA ARG A 142 29.56 20.07 16.91
C ARG A 142 28.97 20.53 18.23
N PHE A 143 29.85 20.85 19.17
CA PHE A 143 29.46 21.39 20.48
C PHE A 143 29.62 22.91 20.51
N ASP A 144 28.51 23.60 20.76
CA ASP A 144 28.45 25.02 21.11
C ASP A 144 27.55 25.19 22.33
N ARG A 145 28.16 25.48 23.49
CA ARG A 145 27.47 25.64 24.77
C ARG A 145 26.45 26.78 24.77
N ASN A 146 26.57 27.74 23.86
CA ASN A 146 25.66 28.89 23.82
C ASN A 146 24.44 28.64 22.95
N ARG A 147 24.42 27.60 22.10
CA ARG A 147 23.36 27.40 21.11
C ARG A 147 21.97 27.29 21.73
N PHE A 148 21.79 26.40 22.70
CA PHE A 148 20.53 26.27 23.44
C PHE A 148 20.29 27.48 24.36
N ASN A 149 21.34 27.98 25.02
CA ASN A 149 21.23 29.10 25.95
C ASN A 149 20.77 30.40 25.26
N ASN A 150 21.14 30.60 23.98
CA ASN A 150 20.73 31.74 23.18
C ASN A 150 19.22 31.77 22.89
N LEU A 151 18.51 30.64 23.06
CA LEU A 151 17.05 30.62 23.00
C LEU A 151 16.41 31.38 24.16
N GLY A 152 17.10 31.52 25.30
CA GLY A 152 16.58 32.20 26.49
C GLY A 152 15.43 31.46 27.19
N TRP A 153 15.26 30.17 26.94
CA TRP A 153 14.19 29.37 27.52
C TRP A 153 14.41 29.10 29.01
N ASN A 154 13.33 29.05 29.78
CA ASN A 154 13.38 28.80 31.22
C ASN A 154 13.54 27.31 31.52
N THR A 155 14.38 27.01 32.50
CA THR A 155 14.72 25.63 32.91
C THR A 155 14.13 25.30 34.29
N ASN A 156 13.07 26.01 34.70
CA ASN A 156 12.45 25.84 36.02
C ASN A 156 11.88 24.43 36.27
N LEU A 157 11.68 23.62 35.24
CA LEU A 157 11.25 22.22 35.39
C LEU A 157 12.31 21.34 36.07
N GLY A 158 13.61 21.66 35.92
CA GLY A 158 14.70 20.94 36.56
C GLY A 158 16.02 21.05 35.79
N SER A 159 16.98 20.21 36.14
CA SER A 159 18.30 20.22 35.53
C SER A 159 18.44 19.16 34.44
N PHE A 160 19.48 19.28 33.62
CA PHE A 160 19.79 18.35 32.55
C PHE A 160 21.29 18.27 32.34
N ASP A 161 21.75 17.20 31.71
CA ASP A 161 23.16 17.04 31.37
C ASP A 161 23.56 17.99 30.23
N ASP A 162 24.58 18.81 30.46
CA ASP A 162 25.03 19.88 29.55
C ASP A 162 25.46 19.40 28.16
N ARG A 163 25.82 18.12 28.03
CA ARG A 163 26.29 17.54 26.77
C ARG A 163 25.17 16.82 26.04
N SER A 164 24.46 15.94 26.73
CA SER A 164 23.43 15.06 26.17
C SER A 164 22.04 15.69 26.12
N GLY A 165 21.72 16.59 27.05
CA GLY A 165 20.39 17.16 27.21
C GLY A 165 19.42 16.23 27.95
N VAL A 166 19.93 15.13 28.52
CA VAL A 166 19.14 14.20 29.34
C VAL A 166 18.69 14.90 30.62
N ILE A 167 17.38 14.89 30.85
CA ILE A 167 16.71 15.57 31.96
C ILE A 167 16.77 14.77 33.27
N ASP A 168 16.78 15.46 34.41
CA ASP A 168 16.68 14.85 35.75
C ASP A 168 15.27 14.89 36.37
N TYR A 169 14.34 15.56 35.69
CA TYR A 169 12.98 15.87 36.15
C TYR A 169 11.90 15.05 35.43
N ALA A 170 12.25 13.88 34.90
CA ALA A 170 11.27 12.96 34.33
C ALA A 170 10.16 12.65 35.35
N TYR A 171 8.91 12.67 34.89
CA TYR A 171 7.74 12.36 35.68
C TYR A 171 7.77 10.90 36.12
N LYS A 172 7.67 10.67 37.43
CA LYS A 172 7.71 9.33 38.06
C LYS A 172 6.36 8.90 38.64
N GLY A 173 5.30 9.66 38.40
CA GLY A 173 3.96 9.31 38.85
C GLY A 173 3.40 8.13 38.06
N ASN A 174 2.42 7.45 38.63
CA ASN A 174 1.79 6.25 38.09
C ASN A 174 0.27 6.38 37.98
N ASP A 175 -0.26 7.61 37.97
CA ASP A 175 -1.68 7.85 37.77
C ASP A 175 -2.07 7.41 36.35
N PRO A 176 -2.96 6.41 36.17
CA PRO A 176 -3.36 5.94 34.85
C PRO A 176 -4.08 7.01 34.02
N LYS A 177 -4.57 8.10 34.64
CA LYS A 177 -5.12 9.25 33.91
C LYS A 177 -4.06 10.14 33.29
N LEU A 178 -2.81 10.04 33.76
CA LEU A 178 -1.68 10.88 33.33
C LEU A 178 -0.53 10.07 32.72
N THR A 179 -0.65 8.74 32.69
CA THR A 179 0.33 7.83 32.11
C THR A 179 -0.34 6.89 31.11
N LEU A 180 0.41 6.47 30.09
CA LEU A 180 -0.04 5.46 29.13
C LEU A 180 0.37 4.07 29.63
N SER A 181 -0.60 3.16 29.71
CA SER A 181 -0.29 1.73 29.75
C SER A 181 0.39 1.29 28.44
N LYS A 182 1.04 0.14 28.45
CA LYS A 182 1.64 -0.44 27.24
C LYS A 182 0.61 -0.60 26.12
N SER A 183 -0.60 -1.05 26.45
CA SER A 183 -1.68 -1.22 25.47
C SER A 183 -2.13 0.11 24.85
N GLU A 184 -2.31 1.16 25.67
CA GLU A 184 -2.66 2.49 25.18
C GLU A 184 -1.55 3.08 24.30
N MET A 185 -0.28 2.86 24.66
CA MET A 185 0.86 3.30 23.85
C MET A 185 0.87 2.60 22.48
N ASN A 186 0.65 1.29 22.44
CA ASN A 186 0.60 0.52 21.19
C ASN A 186 -0.58 0.94 20.29
N GLU A 187 -1.74 1.22 20.90
CA GLU A 187 -2.92 1.74 20.20
C GLU A 187 -2.69 3.15 19.65
N LEU A 188 -2.07 4.03 20.43
CA LEU A 188 -1.72 5.37 19.99
C LEU A 188 -0.68 5.34 18.87
N ARG A 189 0.34 4.47 18.94
CA ARG A 189 1.31 4.26 17.85
C ARG A 189 0.63 3.77 16.56
N THR A 190 -0.35 2.88 16.69
CA THR A 190 -1.17 2.44 15.55
C THR A 190 -1.96 3.61 14.97
N THR A 191 -2.57 4.43 15.82
CA THR A 191 -3.33 5.63 15.42
C THR A 191 -2.42 6.65 14.71
N VAL A 192 -1.23 6.91 15.25
CA VAL A 192 -0.23 7.76 14.61
C VAL A 192 0.20 7.19 13.26
N SER A 193 0.37 5.87 13.13
CA SER A 193 0.72 5.22 11.85
C SER A 193 -0.42 5.22 10.82
N LYS A 194 -1.67 5.43 11.25
CA LYS A 194 -2.81 5.67 10.33
C LYS A 194 -2.78 7.07 9.75
N VAL A 195 -2.42 8.06 10.58
CA VAL A 195 -2.49 9.49 10.23
C VAL A 195 -1.21 9.96 9.54
N LEU A 196 -0.06 9.64 10.10
CA LEU A 196 1.24 10.08 9.60
C LEU A 196 1.83 9.04 8.65
N ASN A 197 2.46 9.54 7.60
CA ASN A 197 3.04 8.73 6.54
C ASN A 197 4.43 9.27 6.19
N THR A 198 5.49 8.53 6.51
CA THR A 198 6.89 8.95 6.28
C THR A 198 7.24 9.21 4.79
N LEU A 199 6.41 8.74 3.86
CA LEU A 199 6.59 8.91 2.41
C LEU A 199 5.51 9.80 1.76
N GLY A 200 4.64 10.41 2.58
CA GLY A 200 3.55 11.26 2.14
C GLY A 200 3.43 12.50 3.02
N SER A 201 2.37 13.27 2.82
CA SER A 201 2.10 14.44 3.66
C SER A 201 1.07 14.12 4.72
N CYS A 202 1.20 14.72 5.91
CA CYS A 202 0.17 14.66 6.95
C CYS A 202 -1.16 15.21 6.40
N PRO A 203 -2.32 14.56 6.63
CA PRO A 203 -3.62 15.11 6.22
C PRO A 203 -3.86 16.50 6.82
N GLU A 204 -4.45 17.41 6.03
CA GLU A 204 -4.59 18.82 6.39
C GLU A 204 -5.46 19.03 7.63
N GLU A 205 -6.48 18.19 7.83
CA GLU A 205 -7.41 18.26 8.97
C GLU A 205 -6.75 18.04 10.33
N TYR A 206 -5.58 17.37 10.36
CA TYR A 206 -4.81 17.14 11.58
C TYR A 206 -3.67 18.14 11.77
N ARG A 207 -3.32 18.92 10.73
CA ARG A 207 -2.33 20.01 10.84
C ARG A 207 -2.95 21.14 11.66
N THR A 208 -2.48 21.32 12.89
CA THR A 208 -3.08 22.27 13.83
C THR A 208 -2.26 23.54 13.97
N GLN A 209 -2.94 24.69 13.95
CA GLN A 209 -2.44 25.98 14.44
C GLN A 209 -3.13 26.40 15.74
N ALA A 210 -3.62 25.43 16.50
CA ALA A 210 -4.34 25.63 17.75
C ALA A 210 -3.56 25.06 18.93
N ASP A 211 -3.50 25.84 19.99
CA ASP A 211 -2.96 25.46 21.28
C ASP A 211 -4.00 24.72 22.11
N LEU A 212 -3.56 23.96 23.11
CA LEU A 212 -4.43 23.16 23.97
C LEU A 212 -5.13 24.03 25.01
N TYR A 213 -6.47 23.98 25.10
CA TYR A 213 -7.24 24.80 26.03
C TYR A 213 -7.49 24.09 27.36
N VAL A 214 -7.20 24.77 28.46
CA VAL A 214 -7.45 24.29 29.83
C VAL A 214 -8.83 24.77 30.30
N GLU A 215 -9.80 23.86 30.32
CA GLU A 215 -11.21 24.16 30.65
C GLU A 215 -11.52 24.18 32.14
N GLU A 216 -10.72 23.48 32.94
CA GLU A 216 -10.94 23.24 34.37
C GLU A 216 -9.68 23.56 35.20
N ASP A 217 -9.90 23.92 36.47
CA ASP A 217 -8.82 24.19 37.42
C ASP A 217 -8.08 22.90 37.82
N GLU A 218 -6.85 23.06 38.31
CA GLU A 218 -5.98 21.96 38.76
C GLU A 218 -5.71 20.90 37.68
N THR A 219 -5.78 21.28 36.40
CA THR A 219 -5.52 20.40 35.25
C THR A 219 -4.05 19.99 35.22
N ALA A 220 -3.78 18.71 35.49
CA ALA A 220 -2.46 18.12 35.33
C ALA A 220 -2.26 17.70 33.88
N VAL A 221 -1.09 18.02 33.31
CA VAL A 221 -0.73 17.70 31.92
C VAL A 221 0.61 16.98 31.89
N VAL A 222 0.65 15.80 31.28
CA VAL A 222 1.88 14.99 31.15
C VAL A 222 2.12 14.69 29.67
N LEU A 223 3.30 15.09 29.20
CA LEU A 223 3.81 14.80 27.87
C LEU A 223 4.76 13.59 27.95
N THR A 224 4.58 12.59 27.09
CA THR A 224 5.43 11.39 27.03
C THR A 224 6.00 11.21 25.64
N ALA A 225 7.32 10.99 25.56
CA ALA A 225 8.02 10.76 24.30
C ALA A 225 7.57 9.45 23.66
N LEU A 226 7.13 9.48 22.40
CA LEU A 226 6.90 8.29 21.60
C LEU A 226 8.18 8.02 20.81
N ARG A 227 8.27 8.52 19.57
CA ARG A 227 9.44 8.40 18.71
C ARG A 227 9.32 9.40 17.57
N GLY A 228 10.42 9.68 16.88
CA GLY A 228 10.37 10.41 15.62
C GLY A 228 11.59 10.08 14.77
N TRP A 229 11.61 10.60 13.53
CA TRP A 229 12.61 10.23 12.53
C TRP A 229 13.42 11.43 12.02
N THR A 230 14.16 12.08 12.93
CA THR A 230 14.98 13.24 12.59
C THR A 230 16.46 13.09 12.91
N CYS A 231 17.31 13.65 12.04
CA CYS A 231 18.73 13.83 12.29
C CYS A 231 19.04 15.03 13.19
N TRP A 232 18.11 15.98 13.32
CA TRP A 232 18.33 17.24 14.00
C TRP A 232 18.21 17.08 15.52
N ASN A 233 19.18 17.64 16.24
CA ASN A 233 19.15 17.63 17.70
C ASN A 233 18.33 18.83 18.20
N SER A 234 17.03 18.74 18.00
CA SER A 234 16.06 19.80 18.26
C SER A 234 15.77 19.96 19.75
N SER A 235 15.24 21.12 20.15
CA SER A 235 14.84 21.41 21.53
C SER A 235 13.33 21.65 21.60
N LEU A 236 12.64 20.97 22.50
CA LEU A 236 11.20 21.14 22.73
C LEU A 236 10.92 22.02 23.95
N GLY A 237 10.09 23.03 23.77
CA GLY A 237 9.55 23.87 24.83
C GLY A 237 8.02 23.94 24.80
N TYR A 238 7.45 24.37 25.92
CA TYR A 238 6.05 24.78 26.00
C TYR A 238 5.97 26.20 26.55
N TYR A 239 4.86 26.87 26.29
CA TYR A 239 4.49 28.13 26.90
C TYR A 239 2.99 28.10 27.17
N TYR A 240 2.53 29.07 27.95
CA TYR A 240 1.12 29.23 28.23
C TYR A 240 0.76 30.70 28.29
N TYR A 241 -0.49 31.00 28.00
CA TYR A 241 -1.04 32.35 28.05
C TYR A 241 -2.53 32.26 28.38
N ARG A 242 -3.08 33.32 28.98
CA ARG A 242 -4.52 33.36 29.26
C ARG A 242 -5.31 33.49 27.96
N TYR A 243 -6.49 32.89 27.91
CA TYR A 243 -7.37 32.92 26.73
C TYR A 243 -7.72 34.35 26.25
N ASP A 244 -7.70 35.33 27.15
CA ASP A 244 -7.97 36.75 26.89
C ASP A 244 -6.71 37.59 26.61
N GLN A 245 -5.54 36.95 26.55
CA GLN A 245 -4.22 37.57 26.35
C GLN A 245 -3.40 36.80 25.31
N ALA A 246 -3.97 36.62 24.11
CA ALA A 246 -3.27 35.93 23.02
C ALA A 246 -1.96 36.66 22.65
N PRO A 247 -0.83 35.95 22.59
CA PRO A 247 0.46 36.54 22.25
C PRO A 247 0.55 36.86 20.76
N ALA A 248 1.26 37.93 20.40
CA ALA A 248 1.47 38.31 19.01
C ALA A 248 2.70 37.63 18.39
N SER A 249 3.66 37.21 19.23
CA SER A 249 4.90 36.56 18.83
C SER A 249 5.48 35.73 19.97
N LEU A 250 6.48 34.89 19.66
CA LEU A 250 7.25 34.13 20.66
C LEU A 250 7.96 35.01 21.70
N LYS A 251 8.16 36.30 21.42
CA LYS A 251 8.77 37.24 22.38
C LYS A 251 7.81 37.65 23.50
N ASP A 252 6.52 37.46 23.30
CA ASP A 252 5.47 37.85 24.25
C ASP A 252 5.17 36.75 25.26
N VAL A 253 5.77 35.57 25.10
CA VAL A 253 5.58 34.41 25.97
C VAL A 253 6.88 33.99 26.63
N LYS A 254 6.74 33.40 27.82
CA LYS A 254 7.84 32.74 28.51
C LYS A 254 7.85 31.26 28.13
N VAL A 255 8.85 30.85 27.36
CA VAL A 255 9.04 29.45 26.98
C VAL A 255 9.77 28.70 28.09
N TYR A 256 9.27 27.51 28.42
CA TYR A 256 9.82 26.57 29.38
C TYR A 256 10.31 25.34 28.65
N ALA A 257 11.58 24.99 28.84
CA ALA A 257 12.20 23.84 28.17
C ALA A 257 11.64 22.53 28.72
N VAL A 258 11.02 21.72 27.86
CA VAL A 258 10.54 20.37 28.21
C VAL A 258 11.67 19.37 28.02
N PHE A 259 12.20 19.30 26.80
CA PHE A 259 13.32 18.45 26.42
C PHE A 259 14.38 19.31 25.71
N PRO A 260 15.51 19.60 26.36
CA PRO A 260 16.58 20.39 25.74
C PRO A 260 17.15 19.73 24.47
N ASN A 261 17.15 18.39 24.42
CA ASN A 261 17.53 17.61 23.24
C ASN A 261 16.48 16.51 22.99
N THR A 262 15.76 16.59 21.87
CA THR A 262 14.75 15.59 21.47
C THR A 262 15.35 14.40 20.73
N GLN A 263 16.67 14.37 20.54
CA GLN A 263 17.31 13.28 19.80
C GLN A 263 17.17 11.96 20.56
N MET A 264 16.62 10.95 19.88
CA MET A 264 16.60 9.56 20.30
C MET A 264 17.68 8.80 19.55
N THR A 265 17.33 8.23 18.39
CA THR A 265 18.25 7.41 17.59
C THR A 265 18.00 7.69 16.12
N TRP A 266 19.02 8.15 15.42
CA TRP A 266 18.97 8.34 13.97
C TRP A 266 20.31 7.97 13.35
N ASN A 267 20.24 7.23 12.24
CA ASN A 267 21.37 6.94 11.38
C ASN A 267 20.90 6.90 9.92
N ASN A 268 21.76 7.31 9.01
CA ASN A 268 21.53 7.23 7.58
C ASN A 268 22.88 7.01 6.86
N GLY A 269 23.03 5.88 6.17
CA GLY A 269 24.26 5.50 5.50
C GLY A 269 25.45 5.44 6.45
N SER A 270 26.37 6.42 6.36
CA SER A 270 27.56 6.52 7.21
C SER A 270 27.46 7.58 8.31
N LEU A 271 26.32 8.25 8.42
CA LEU A 271 26.09 9.33 9.38
C LEU A 271 25.23 8.86 10.54
N GLN A 272 25.50 9.41 11.71
CA GLN A 272 24.71 9.20 12.93
C GLN A 272 24.53 10.52 13.67
N ALA A 273 23.33 10.72 14.21
CA ALA A 273 23.05 11.84 15.10
C ALA A 273 23.35 11.43 16.55
N SER A 274 24.03 12.31 17.28
CA SER A 274 24.42 12.13 18.69
C SER A 274 24.49 13.50 19.37
N PRO A 275 24.41 13.59 20.70
CA PRO A 275 24.06 12.54 21.66
C PRO A 275 22.55 12.31 21.74
N GLN A 276 22.15 11.20 22.36
CA GLN A 276 20.75 10.92 22.69
C GLN A 276 20.35 11.74 23.93
N GLY A 277 19.32 12.57 23.79
CA GLY A 277 18.79 13.40 24.87
C GLY A 277 17.57 12.81 25.56
N ILE A 278 16.82 11.95 24.85
CA ILE A 278 15.60 11.32 25.37
C ILE A 278 15.54 9.84 25.02
N LYS A 279 14.84 9.08 25.85
CA LYS A 279 14.40 7.72 25.54
C LYS A 279 12.89 7.72 25.33
N GLU A 280 12.41 6.88 24.42
CA GLU A 280 10.98 6.59 24.31
C GLU A 280 10.38 6.22 25.67
N GLY A 281 9.16 6.71 25.94
CA GLY A 281 8.48 6.59 27.22
C GLY A 281 8.91 7.59 28.29
N THR A 282 9.93 8.44 28.05
CA THR A 282 10.27 9.51 29.00
C THR A 282 9.14 10.52 29.09
N ALA A 283 8.56 10.67 30.29
CA ALA A 283 7.44 11.57 30.55
C ALA A 283 7.87 12.83 31.31
N VAL A 284 7.22 13.96 31.06
CA VAL A 284 7.40 15.23 31.78
C VAL A 284 6.03 15.82 32.11
N GLN A 285 5.83 16.18 33.38
CA GLN A 285 4.65 16.93 33.78
C GLN A 285 4.88 18.42 33.54
N LEU A 286 4.03 19.04 32.73
CA LEU A 286 4.07 20.48 32.50
C LEU A 286 3.55 21.22 33.75
N LYS A 287 4.05 22.43 34.00
CA LYS A 287 3.73 23.23 35.19
C LYS A 287 3.35 24.67 34.86
N TYR A 288 2.45 25.22 35.64
CA TYR A 288 2.12 26.64 35.66
C TYR A 288 2.95 27.36 36.73
N PHE A 289 3.66 28.43 36.36
CA PHE A 289 4.64 29.11 37.23
C PHE A 289 4.29 30.56 37.58
N ASP A 290 3.17 31.10 37.10
CA ASP A 290 2.84 32.52 37.34
C ASP A 290 2.15 32.74 38.71
N ASP A 291 1.89 31.66 39.46
CA ASP A 291 1.42 31.75 40.84
C ASP A 291 2.59 31.98 41.81
N PRO A 292 2.69 33.16 42.45
CA PRO A 292 3.78 33.46 43.38
C PRO A 292 3.77 32.58 44.64
N GLU A 293 2.64 31.98 45.01
CA GLU A 293 2.55 31.03 46.13
C GLU A 293 3.19 29.68 45.80
N TYR A 294 3.33 29.36 44.51
CA TYR A 294 3.88 28.09 44.02
C TYR A 294 5.08 28.33 43.08
N PRO A 295 6.22 28.84 43.59
CA PRO A 295 7.38 29.19 42.77
C PRO A 295 8.06 27.99 42.08
N LYS A 296 7.76 26.76 42.54
CA LYS A 296 8.18 25.50 41.91
C LYS A 296 7.21 24.99 40.85
N GLY A 297 6.14 25.73 40.60
CA GLY A 297 5.08 25.41 39.66
C GLY A 297 3.98 24.51 40.25
N LYS A 298 2.77 24.64 39.71
CA LYS A 298 1.58 23.84 40.06
C LYS A 298 0.85 23.35 38.80
N ASN A 299 -0.29 22.67 38.96
CA ASN A 299 -1.16 22.30 37.85
C ASN A 299 -1.80 23.54 37.21
N PHE A 300 -2.29 23.41 35.98
CA PHE A 300 -2.82 24.55 35.24
C PHE A 300 -4.18 25.00 35.79
N PRO A 301 -4.38 26.30 36.01
CA PRO A 301 -5.70 26.86 36.27
C PRO A 301 -6.52 26.94 34.98
N LYS A 302 -7.84 27.06 35.13
CA LYS A 302 -8.78 27.26 34.04
C LYS A 302 -8.46 28.53 33.24
N GLY A 303 -8.74 28.50 31.94
CA GLY A 303 -8.69 29.68 31.07
C GLY A 303 -7.30 29.96 30.50
N TYR A 304 -6.46 28.93 30.40
CA TYR A 304 -5.14 29.05 29.78
C TYR A 304 -5.06 28.19 28.52
N TYR A 305 -4.33 28.68 27.53
CA TYR A 305 -3.83 27.87 26.43
C TYR A 305 -2.42 27.39 26.74
N ILE A 306 -2.10 26.17 26.31
CA ILE A 306 -0.77 25.59 26.34
C ILE A 306 -0.31 25.39 24.90
N GLY A 307 0.70 26.16 24.50
CA GLY A 307 1.33 26.05 23.19
C GLY A 307 2.68 25.35 23.27
N PHE A 308 3.09 24.76 22.15
CA PHE A 308 4.36 24.06 22.00
C PHE A 308 5.23 24.72 20.93
N ILE A 309 6.54 24.58 21.13
CA ILE A 309 7.54 25.02 20.18
C ILE A 309 8.70 24.02 20.11
N LEU A 310 9.06 23.65 18.91
CA LEU A 310 10.26 22.88 18.59
C LEU A 310 11.24 23.81 17.87
N ALA A 311 12.43 23.99 18.45
CA ALA A 311 13.54 24.72 17.85
C ALA A 311 14.45 23.71 17.14
N CYS A 312 14.54 23.80 15.81
CA CYS A 312 15.28 22.86 14.98
C CYS A 312 16.76 22.86 15.33
N ASN A 313 17.32 21.68 15.58
CA ASN A 313 18.75 21.47 15.77
C ASN A 313 19.38 22.43 16.81
N ALA A 314 18.62 22.87 17.81
CA ALA A 314 18.99 23.96 18.71
C ALA A 314 19.80 23.51 19.93
N TRP A 315 19.94 22.20 20.15
CA TRP A 315 20.72 21.67 21.26
C TRP A 315 22.21 22.04 21.14
N ASN A 316 22.89 22.16 22.28
CA ASN A 316 24.32 22.54 22.34
C ASN A 316 25.22 21.60 21.52
N THR A 317 24.93 20.31 21.51
CA THR A 317 25.54 19.39 20.55
C THR A 317 24.60 19.24 19.36
N TYR A 318 24.83 19.97 18.28
CA TYR A 318 23.93 20.01 17.11
C TYR A 318 24.51 19.22 15.94
N PHE A 319 23.61 18.69 15.11
CA PHE A 319 23.97 17.89 13.94
C PHE A 319 24.45 18.78 12.78
N THR A 320 25.52 18.36 12.11
CA THR A 320 26.21 19.06 11.02
C THR A 320 26.55 18.12 9.85
N GLY A 321 25.86 16.99 9.73
CA GLY A 321 26.16 15.99 8.68
C GLY A 321 25.75 16.40 7.26
N PHE A 322 24.83 17.36 7.15
CA PHE A 322 24.30 17.89 5.90
C PHE A 322 24.54 19.39 5.82
N ASN A 323 24.73 19.94 4.63
CA ASN A 323 25.07 21.36 4.45
C ASN A 323 23.91 22.29 4.90
N SER A 324 22.69 21.76 4.83
CA SER A 324 21.45 22.40 5.30
C SER A 324 21.47 22.76 6.79
N TYR A 325 22.39 22.21 7.61
CA TYR A 325 22.49 22.54 9.03
C TYR A 325 22.63 24.05 9.31
N THR A 326 23.23 24.80 8.39
CA THR A 326 23.38 26.25 8.49
C THR A 326 22.06 27.01 8.44
N LEU A 327 21.01 26.39 7.89
CA LEU A 327 19.66 26.95 7.77
C LEU A 327 18.76 26.59 8.96
N THR A 328 19.22 25.72 9.86
CA THR A 328 18.46 25.29 11.05
C THR A 328 18.42 26.38 12.14
N GLU A 329 19.39 27.30 12.13
CA GLU A 329 19.45 28.37 13.11
C GLU A 329 18.25 29.33 12.95
N GLY A 330 17.45 29.46 14.01
CA GLY A 330 16.23 30.28 14.00
C GLY A 330 15.04 29.61 13.31
N PHE A 331 15.11 28.31 13.03
CA PHE A 331 13.98 27.55 12.51
C PHE A 331 13.13 26.98 13.65
N TYR A 332 11.83 27.28 13.63
CA TYR A 332 10.89 26.88 14.65
C TYR A 332 9.64 26.24 14.05
N ALA A 333 9.15 25.20 14.70
CA ALA A 333 7.82 24.65 14.50
C ALA A 333 7.00 24.91 15.76
N SER A 334 5.81 25.48 15.61
CA SER A 334 4.98 25.89 16.74
C SER A 334 3.50 25.65 16.46
N SER A 335 2.79 25.25 17.52
CA SER A 335 1.34 25.04 17.50
C SER A 335 0.55 26.34 17.43
N THR A 336 1.10 27.47 17.85
CA THR A 336 0.43 28.76 17.71
C THR A 336 0.54 29.27 16.28
N LYS A 337 -0.60 29.68 15.72
CA LYS A 337 -0.67 30.32 14.41
C LYS A 337 0.36 31.45 14.25
N GLY A 338 1.18 31.36 13.21
CA GLY A 338 2.14 32.39 12.83
C GLY A 338 3.46 32.38 13.63
N PHE A 339 3.65 31.46 14.57
CA PHE A 339 4.88 31.34 15.35
C PHE A 339 5.92 30.41 14.70
N SER A 340 5.47 29.54 13.80
CA SER A 340 6.37 28.72 12.99
C SER A 340 7.18 29.57 12.01
N THR A 341 8.42 29.16 11.72
CA THR A 341 9.26 29.81 10.71
C THR A 341 8.62 29.64 9.33
N LYS A 342 8.34 30.78 8.69
CA LYS A 342 7.77 30.81 7.33
C LYS A 342 8.80 30.36 6.31
N VAL A 343 8.37 29.50 5.42
CA VAL A 343 9.16 29.05 4.27
C VAL A 343 8.33 29.16 3.00
N ASN A 344 8.97 29.15 1.84
CA ASN A 344 8.31 29.25 0.54
C ASN A 344 7.57 27.96 0.12
N SER A 345 7.28 27.03 1.05
CA SER A 345 6.62 25.75 0.77
C SER A 345 5.08 25.82 0.78
N GLY A 346 4.49 26.99 1.08
CA GLY A 346 3.04 27.16 1.14
C GLY A 346 2.37 26.61 2.41
N ILE A 347 3.15 26.09 3.36
CA ILE A 347 2.66 25.62 4.66
C ILE A 347 3.04 26.62 5.76
N ASP A 348 2.03 27.13 6.46
CA ASP A 348 2.18 27.94 7.67
C ASP A 348 2.01 27.12 8.97
N VAL A 349 1.87 25.78 8.87
CA VAL A 349 1.57 24.85 9.97
C VAL A 349 2.65 23.76 10.08
N ARG A 350 3.36 23.68 11.21
CA ARG A 350 4.45 22.71 11.41
C ARG A 350 4.22 21.77 12.60
N THR A 351 2.97 21.72 13.05
CA THR A 351 2.49 20.83 14.09
C THR A 351 1.23 20.11 13.65
N ALA A 352 1.09 18.84 14.02
CA ALA A 352 -0.13 18.08 13.91
C ALA A 352 -0.57 17.61 15.29
N MET A 353 -1.88 17.64 15.56
CA MET A 353 -2.46 17.10 16.79
C MET A 353 -3.76 16.37 16.49
N PHE A 354 -3.92 15.22 17.12
CA PHE A 354 -5.11 14.39 17.00
C PHE A 354 -5.20 13.46 18.21
N LYS A 355 -6.39 12.94 18.51
CA LYS A 355 -6.60 12.02 19.63
C LYS A 355 -7.16 10.67 19.20
N ASP A 356 -6.73 9.62 19.92
CA ASP A 356 -7.29 8.28 19.77
C ASP A 356 -8.67 8.17 20.45
N LYS A 357 -9.29 7.00 20.37
CA LYS A 357 -10.61 6.72 20.96
C LYS A 357 -10.62 6.76 22.50
N ASN A 358 -9.45 6.71 23.15
CA ASN A 358 -9.27 6.78 24.59
C ASN A 358 -8.89 8.20 25.04
N SER A 359 -9.00 9.19 24.14
CA SER A 359 -8.62 10.59 24.36
C SER A 359 -7.13 10.83 24.63
N ASN A 360 -6.25 9.88 24.29
CA ASN A 360 -4.81 10.14 24.29
C ASN A 360 -4.46 11.00 23.08
N ILE A 361 -3.78 12.11 23.31
CA ILE A 361 -3.43 13.07 22.25
C ILE A 361 -2.05 12.71 21.70
N ALA A 362 -1.91 12.62 20.38
CA ALA A 362 -0.62 12.67 19.70
C ALA A 362 -0.31 14.12 19.31
N ILE A 363 0.95 14.53 19.48
CA ILE A 363 1.49 15.82 19.04
C ILE A 363 2.72 15.52 18.21
N ALA A 364 2.68 15.91 16.94
CA ALA A 364 3.72 15.62 15.96
C ALA A 364 4.25 16.93 15.37
N PHE A 365 5.55 16.99 15.11
CA PHE A 365 6.22 18.18 14.60
C PHE A 365 6.93 17.87 13.30
N GLU A 366 6.89 18.85 12.41
CA GLU A 366 7.79 18.95 11.26
C GLU A 366 8.94 19.89 11.66
N ASP A 367 10.15 19.35 11.81
CA ASP A 367 11.26 20.10 12.41
C ASP A 367 12.10 20.90 11.41
N PHE A 368 11.96 20.64 10.11
CA PHE A 368 12.65 21.37 9.05
C PHE A 368 11.77 21.58 7.79
N MET A 369 12.33 22.05 6.67
CA MET A 369 11.55 22.52 5.51
C MET A 369 11.56 21.58 4.30
N ASP A 370 12.10 20.39 4.50
CA ASP A 370 12.42 19.39 3.51
C ASP A 370 11.26 18.42 3.23
N ASP A 371 10.36 18.19 4.18
CA ASP A 371 9.11 17.49 3.92
C ASP A 371 7.88 18.06 4.68
N GLN A 372 6.82 17.26 4.75
CA GLN A 372 5.51 17.60 5.32
C GLN A 372 4.86 16.38 5.97
N ASN A 373 5.65 15.41 6.44
CA ASN A 373 5.15 14.17 7.01
C ASN A 373 4.91 14.28 8.52
N PHE A 374 5.50 15.29 9.19
CA PHE A 374 5.38 15.57 10.62
C PHE A 374 5.83 14.40 11.51
N THR A 375 6.71 13.54 11.00
CA THR A 375 7.20 12.34 11.69
C THR A 375 8.51 12.56 12.45
N ASP A 376 9.11 13.76 12.34
CA ASP A 376 10.42 14.08 12.91
C ASP A 376 10.48 13.92 14.41
N VAL A 377 9.45 14.42 15.09
CA VAL A 377 9.34 14.39 16.55
C VAL A 377 7.88 14.17 16.95
N VAL A 378 7.59 13.03 17.59
CA VAL A 378 6.23 12.70 18.05
C VAL A 378 6.18 12.43 19.54
N PHE A 379 5.22 13.08 20.20
CA PHE A 379 4.90 12.90 21.61
C PHE A 379 3.43 12.49 21.78
N SER A 380 3.15 11.88 22.91
CA SER A 380 1.79 11.74 23.43
C SER A 380 1.54 12.71 24.57
N LEU A 381 0.29 13.10 24.79
CA LEU A 381 -0.13 13.91 25.92
C LEU A 381 -1.39 13.31 26.57
N LYS A 382 -1.36 13.23 27.90
CA LYS A 382 -2.55 12.99 28.73
C LYS A 382 -2.77 14.17 29.67
N ALA A 383 -4.02 14.52 29.88
CA ALA A 383 -4.44 15.55 30.81
C ALA A 383 -5.58 15.05 31.70
N ASN A 384 -5.61 15.52 32.94
CA ASN A 384 -6.72 15.29 33.86
C ASN A 384 -7.00 16.58 34.65
N PRO A 385 -8.18 17.21 34.50
CA PRO A 385 -9.25 16.89 33.52
C PRO A 385 -8.82 16.86 32.04
N GLU A 386 -9.61 16.22 31.18
CA GLU A 386 -9.28 16.01 29.75
C GLU A 386 -9.28 17.35 28.97
N ILE A 387 -8.37 17.47 28.00
CA ILE A 387 -8.36 18.57 27.01
C ILE A 387 -9.23 18.17 25.80
N THR A 388 -10.26 18.96 25.49
CA THR A 388 -11.28 18.55 24.52
C THR A 388 -11.06 19.12 23.11
N ASN A 389 -10.28 20.20 22.95
CA ASN A 389 -10.14 20.95 21.69
C ASN A 389 -9.12 20.34 20.70
N VAL A 390 -9.03 19.02 20.65
CA VAL A 390 -8.18 18.25 19.73
C VAL A 390 -9.07 17.34 18.88
N PRO A 391 -8.91 17.33 17.54
CA PRO A 391 -9.75 16.51 16.67
C PRO A 391 -9.53 15.01 16.94
N PRO A 392 -10.61 14.20 17.01
CA PRO A 392 -10.46 12.75 17.02
C PRO A 392 -9.98 12.25 15.67
N VAL A 393 -9.23 11.16 15.64
CA VAL A 393 -8.91 10.45 14.40
C VAL A 393 -10.13 9.69 13.93
N ASP A 394 -10.48 9.84 12.65
CA ASP A 394 -11.51 9.02 12.04
C ASP A 394 -11.09 7.54 12.06
N GLU A 395 -11.98 6.67 12.54
CA GLU A 395 -11.77 5.22 12.49
C GLU A 395 -11.62 4.72 11.05
N ASP A 396 -12.14 5.48 10.07
CA ASP A 396 -12.31 5.13 8.66
C ASP A 396 -11.08 5.48 7.78
N LEU A 397 -9.94 5.85 8.38
CA LEU A 397 -8.66 5.94 7.68
C LEU A 397 -8.21 4.55 7.23
N ASN A 398 -8.70 4.16 6.04
CA ASN A 398 -8.50 2.87 5.42
C ASN A 398 -7.30 2.88 4.46
N THR A 399 -6.77 1.70 4.19
CA THR A 399 -5.68 1.51 3.22
C THR A 399 -6.25 1.06 1.88
N THR A 400 -5.71 1.63 0.80
CA THR A 400 -6.07 1.26 -0.58
C THR A 400 -4.87 0.63 -1.27
N ILE A 401 -5.09 -0.53 -1.89
CA ILE A 401 -4.12 -1.17 -2.78
C ILE A 401 -4.77 -1.35 -4.14
N GLU A 402 -4.04 -0.97 -5.18
CA GLU A 402 -4.43 -1.18 -6.57
C GLU A 402 -3.44 -2.14 -7.24
N LYS A 403 -3.95 -3.08 -8.03
CA LYS A 403 -3.18 -4.03 -8.84
C LYS A 403 -3.63 -3.93 -10.29
N THR A 404 -2.70 -4.10 -11.22
CA THR A 404 -2.99 -4.06 -12.67
C THR A 404 -2.70 -5.39 -13.33
N GLY A 405 -3.32 -5.63 -14.49
CA GLY A 405 -2.95 -6.71 -15.39
C GLY A 405 -3.62 -6.57 -16.73
N VAL A 406 -3.32 -7.47 -17.65
CA VAL A 406 -3.90 -7.48 -19.00
C VAL A 406 -4.44 -8.87 -19.32
N TYR A 407 -5.68 -8.93 -19.79
CA TYR A 407 -6.21 -10.11 -20.48
C TYR A 407 -6.07 -9.94 -21.99
N ALA A 408 -5.65 -11.01 -22.64
CA ALA A 408 -5.57 -11.14 -24.09
C ALA A 408 -6.31 -12.39 -24.53
N PHE A 409 -7.14 -12.27 -25.56
CA PHE A 409 -7.99 -13.34 -26.07
C PHE A 409 -7.82 -13.48 -27.58
N GLU A 410 -7.82 -14.72 -28.04
CA GLU A 410 -8.23 -15.12 -29.38
C GLU A 410 -9.75 -15.30 -29.41
N ASP A 411 -10.39 -15.09 -30.57
CA ASP A 411 -11.85 -15.22 -30.70
C ASP A 411 -12.31 -16.38 -31.61
N GLU A 412 -11.41 -17.15 -32.22
CA GLU A 412 -11.76 -18.28 -33.10
C GLU A 412 -11.90 -19.64 -32.41
N TRP A 413 -11.67 -19.73 -31.09
CA TRP A 413 -11.85 -20.96 -30.32
C TRP A 413 -13.20 -21.64 -30.64
N PRO A 414 -13.28 -22.96 -30.84
CA PRO A 414 -12.23 -23.98 -30.60
C PRO A 414 -11.17 -24.14 -31.69
N LYS A 415 -11.23 -23.37 -32.78
CA LYS A 415 -10.20 -23.39 -33.81
C LYS A 415 -8.98 -22.56 -33.42
N ALA A 416 -7.83 -22.92 -33.94
CA ALA A 416 -6.68 -22.03 -34.01
C ALA A 416 -6.99 -20.83 -34.91
N GLY A 417 -6.61 -19.64 -34.45
CA GLY A 417 -6.52 -18.42 -35.24
C GLY A 417 -5.09 -18.19 -35.73
N ASP A 418 -4.69 -16.93 -35.82
CA ASP A 418 -3.31 -16.53 -36.14
C ASP A 418 -2.44 -16.33 -34.88
N TYR A 419 -3.03 -16.47 -33.68
CA TYR A 419 -2.34 -16.37 -32.39
C TYR A 419 -1.63 -15.04 -32.19
N ASP A 420 -2.15 -13.96 -32.78
CA ASP A 420 -1.66 -12.61 -32.54
C ASP A 420 -2.05 -12.06 -31.16
N MET A 421 -2.96 -12.75 -30.48
CA MET A 421 -3.44 -12.55 -29.12
C MET A 421 -3.98 -11.13 -28.90
N ASN A 422 -4.61 -10.56 -29.93
CA ASN A 422 -5.07 -9.18 -29.90
C ASN A 422 -6.51 -8.97 -30.41
N ASP A 423 -7.26 -10.05 -30.68
CA ASP A 423 -8.68 -9.99 -31.06
C ASP A 423 -9.51 -9.20 -30.04
N VAL A 424 -9.30 -9.49 -28.74
CA VAL A 424 -9.81 -8.69 -27.63
C VAL A 424 -8.72 -8.52 -26.58
N LEU A 425 -8.32 -7.27 -26.35
CA LEU A 425 -7.40 -6.89 -25.29
C LEU A 425 -8.14 -6.11 -24.20
N VAL A 426 -7.87 -6.43 -22.94
CA VAL A 426 -8.50 -5.78 -21.78
C VAL A 426 -7.45 -5.44 -20.73
N GLN A 427 -7.25 -4.14 -20.47
CA GLN A 427 -6.53 -3.69 -19.29
C GLN A 427 -7.44 -3.85 -18.07
N TYR A 428 -6.98 -4.61 -17.09
CA TYR A 428 -7.67 -4.88 -15.85
C TYR A 428 -7.00 -4.11 -14.70
N THR A 429 -7.83 -3.51 -13.85
CA THR A 429 -7.42 -2.88 -12.60
C THR A 429 -8.29 -3.42 -11.47
N TYR A 430 -7.64 -4.01 -10.47
CA TYR A 430 -8.23 -4.41 -9.20
C TYR A 430 -7.90 -3.36 -8.14
N GLN A 431 -8.86 -3.01 -7.30
CA GLN A 431 -8.62 -2.14 -6.14
C GLN A 431 -9.31 -2.73 -4.91
N LYS A 432 -8.62 -2.78 -3.77
CA LYS A 432 -9.19 -3.08 -2.46
C LYS A 432 -9.01 -1.92 -1.50
N VAL A 433 -10.03 -1.70 -0.67
CA VAL A 433 -9.97 -0.80 0.49
C VAL A 433 -10.17 -1.65 1.74
N PHE A 434 -9.29 -1.55 2.73
CA PHE A 434 -9.31 -2.39 3.93
C PHE A 434 -8.85 -1.64 5.18
N ASN A 435 -9.28 -2.13 6.35
CA ASN A 435 -8.94 -1.55 7.64
C ASN A 435 -7.64 -2.14 8.23
N ILE A 436 -7.25 -1.69 9.42
CA ILE A 436 -6.04 -2.14 10.14
C ILE A 436 -6.04 -3.61 10.58
N PHE A 437 -7.19 -4.27 10.47
CA PHE A 437 -7.35 -5.70 10.75
C PHE A 437 -7.27 -6.54 9.47
N ASN A 438 -6.97 -5.90 8.33
CA ASN A 438 -6.99 -6.47 6.98
C ASN A 438 -8.37 -7.00 6.56
N GLU A 439 -9.44 -6.43 7.11
CA GLU A 439 -10.80 -6.68 6.65
C GLU A 439 -11.08 -5.79 5.44
N ILE A 440 -11.40 -6.43 4.32
CA ILE A 440 -11.69 -5.79 3.05
C ILE A 440 -13.09 -5.17 3.13
N LEU A 441 -13.15 -3.85 3.02
CA LEU A 441 -14.37 -3.04 3.10
C LEU A 441 -15.01 -2.88 1.71
N SER A 442 -14.19 -2.76 0.67
CA SER A 442 -14.66 -2.79 -0.71
C SER A 442 -13.62 -3.35 -1.68
N GLU A 443 -14.12 -3.94 -2.78
CA GLU A 443 -13.32 -4.38 -3.92
C GLU A 443 -13.91 -3.79 -5.21
N SER A 444 -13.06 -3.24 -6.07
CA SER A 444 -13.44 -2.74 -7.39
C SER A 444 -12.70 -3.48 -8.50
N PHE A 445 -13.42 -3.82 -9.57
CA PHE A 445 -12.94 -4.52 -10.75
C PHE A 445 -13.21 -3.65 -11.97
N THR A 446 -12.17 -3.05 -12.54
CA THR A 446 -12.27 -2.19 -13.72
C THR A 446 -11.65 -2.86 -14.93
N PHE A 447 -12.42 -2.96 -16.02
CA PHE A 447 -12.03 -3.56 -17.28
C PHE A 447 -12.07 -2.50 -18.37
N LYS A 448 -10.90 -2.10 -18.87
CA LYS A 448 -10.76 -1.18 -20.00
C LYS A 448 -10.50 -1.99 -21.27
N THR A 449 -11.44 -1.97 -22.21
CA THR A 449 -11.19 -2.58 -23.52
C THR A 449 -10.15 -1.78 -24.28
N LEU A 450 -9.31 -2.44 -25.06
CA LEU A 450 -8.41 -1.82 -26.02
C LEU A 450 -8.89 -2.24 -27.41
N TYR A 451 -9.55 -1.31 -28.10
CA TYR A 451 -10.33 -1.61 -29.30
C TYR A 451 -9.43 -1.94 -30.49
N ASN A 452 -9.45 -3.21 -30.92
CA ASN A 452 -8.92 -3.63 -32.20
C ASN A 452 -10.00 -3.46 -33.29
N LYS A 453 -9.70 -2.64 -34.30
CA LYS A 453 -10.60 -2.36 -35.43
C LYS A 453 -10.63 -3.48 -36.48
N SER A 454 -9.63 -4.37 -36.44
CA SER A 454 -9.44 -5.46 -37.41
C SER A 454 -10.20 -6.73 -37.02
N THR A 455 -10.51 -6.90 -35.72
CA THR A 455 -11.31 -8.03 -35.21
C THR A 455 -12.62 -8.14 -35.98
N VAL A 456 -12.90 -9.32 -36.53
CA VAL A 456 -14.08 -9.54 -37.38
C VAL A 456 -15.31 -9.82 -36.53
N PHE A 457 -15.19 -10.65 -35.50
CA PHE A 457 -16.35 -11.11 -34.75
C PHE A 457 -16.84 -10.13 -33.69
N THR A 458 -18.11 -10.31 -33.30
CA THR A 458 -18.78 -9.52 -32.27
C THR A 458 -18.65 -10.25 -30.94
N ASN A 459 -17.68 -9.85 -30.12
CA ASN A 459 -17.39 -10.50 -28.84
C ASN A 459 -18.00 -9.72 -27.68
N GLY A 460 -18.77 -10.41 -26.83
CA GLY A 460 -19.14 -9.92 -25.51
C GLY A 460 -18.00 -10.13 -24.52
N LEU A 461 -18.08 -9.45 -23.37
CA LEU A 461 -17.10 -9.53 -22.28
C LEU A 461 -17.81 -9.78 -20.95
N GLY A 462 -17.30 -10.74 -20.19
CA GLY A 462 -17.76 -11.03 -18.83
C GLY A 462 -16.61 -11.53 -17.96
N PHE A 463 -16.91 -11.77 -16.69
CA PHE A 463 -15.97 -12.40 -15.78
C PHE A 463 -16.67 -13.26 -14.74
N ILE A 464 -16.01 -14.33 -14.32
CA ILE A 464 -16.42 -15.23 -13.25
C ILE A 464 -15.76 -14.78 -11.94
N LEU A 465 -16.53 -14.76 -10.86
CA LEU A 465 -16.09 -14.49 -9.51
C LEU A 465 -15.78 -15.80 -8.77
N SER A 466 -14.78 -15.74 -7.91
CA SER A 466 -14.47 -16.77 -6.92
C SER A 466 -14.15 -16.11 -5.59
N ASN A 467 -14.73 -16.64 -4.51
CA ASN A 467 -14.58 -16.13 -3.14
C ASN A 467 -15.09 -14.69 -2.96
N GLU A 468 -16.13 -14.27 -3.69
CA GLU A 468 -16.67 -12.91 -3.59
C GLU A 468 -17.25 -12.59 -2.22
N GLY A 469 -17.59 -13.60 -1.41
CA GLY A 469 -18.21 -13.41 -0.10
C GLY A 469 -19.59 -12.74 -0.18
N ASN A 470 -20.08 -12.26 0.96
CA ASN A 470 -21.40 -11.64 1.06
C ASN A 470 -21.27 -10.12 1.06
N ALA A 471 -21.34 -9.50 -0.11
CA ALA A 471 -21.38 -8.05 -0.25
C ALA A 471 -22.74 -7.49 0.22
N GLN A 472 -22.72 -6.33 0.89
CA GLN A 472 -23.92 -5.59 1.30
C GLN A 472 -24.56 -4.88 0.11
N SER A 473 -23.74 -4.41 -0.84
CA SER A 473 -24.19 -3.81 -2.09
C SER A 473 -23.19 -4.03 -3.22
N THR A 474 -23.68 -3.93 -4.46
CA THR A 474 -22.88 -3.98 -5.68
C THR A 474 -23.28 -2.83 -6.59
N GLU A 475 -22.29 -2.11 -7.08
CA GLU A 475 -22.47 -0.96 -7.95
C GLU A 475 -21.82 -1.24 -9.32
N TYR A 476 -22.49 -0.81 -10.39
CA TYR A 476 -22.08 -1.04 -11.77
C TYR A 476 -21.93 0.29 -12.48
N PHE A 477 -20.74 0.55 -13.02
CA PHE A 477 -20.42 1.80 -13.68
C PHE A 477 -19.75 1.58 -15.04
N ILE A 478 -19.96 2.54 -15.94
CA ILE A 478 -19.28 2.60 -17.23
C ILE A 478 -18.71 4.01 -17.44
N ARG A 479 -17.54 4.10 -18.06
CA ARG A 479 -16.95 5.33 -18.59
C ARG A 479 -16.62 5.10 -20.05
N LYS A 480 -17.29 5.81 -20.96
CA LYS A 480 -17.03 5.68 -22.40
C LYS A 480 -15.78 6.46 -22.78
N GLU A 481 -15.24 6.16 -23.97
CA GLU A 481 -14.06 6.86 -24.46
C GLU A 481 -14.30 8.38 -24.49
N ASN A 482 -13.30 9.15 -24.04
CA ASN A 482 -13.33 10.62 -23.91
C ASN A 482 -14.25 11.18 -22.82
N GLU A 483 -15.01 10.35 -22.09
CA GLU A 483 -15.72 10.78 -20.89
C GLU A 483 -14.75 10.89 -19.70
N LYS A 484 -14.99 11.87 -18.82
CA LYS A 484 -14.13 12.10 -17.64
C LYS A 484 -14.49 11.16 -16.49
N ASP A 485 -15.79 11.08 -16.19
CA ASP A 485 -16.31 10.44 -14.99
C ASP A 485 -17.05 9.15 -15.32
N PHE A 486 -17.07 8.22 -14.36
CA PHE A 486 -17.90 7.03 -14.43
C PHE A 486 -19.38 7.40 -14.23
N THR A 487 -20.27 6.75 -14.98
CA THR A 487 -21.73 6.86 -14.84
C THR A 487 -22.34 5.50 -14.50
N VAL A 488 -23.52 5.49 -13.88
CA VAL A 488 -24.21 4.23 -13.53
C VAL A 488 -24.60 3.48 -14.81
N ALA A 489 -24.14 2.22 -14.91
CA ALA A 489 -24.43 1.33 -16.03
C ALA A 489 -25.94 1.01 -16.08
N SER A 490 -26.63 1.49 -17.12
CA SER A 490 -28.09 1.39 -17.25
C SER A 490 -28.53 1.33 -18.71
N GLY A 491 -29.80 0.99 -18.96
CA GLY A 491 -30.34 0.89 -20.33
C GLY A 491 -29.57 -0.12 -21.17
N ALA A 492 -29.02 0.32 -22.31
CA ALA A 492 -28.23 -0.51 -23.22
C ALA A 492 -26.85 -0.90 -22.65
N ASP A 493 -26.33 -0.14 -21.68
CA ASP A 493 -25.04 -0.39 -21.03
C ASP A 493 -25.20 -1.20 -19.73
N LYS A 494 -26.38 -1.79 -19.47
CA LYS A 494 -26.69 -2.50 -18.23
C LYS A 494 -25.92 -3.83 -18.11
N PHE A 495 -25.30 -4.05 -16.96
CA PHE A 495 -24.60 -5.32 -16.68
C PHE A 495 -25.59 -6.39 -16.22
N THR A 496 -25.27 -7.65 -16.49
CA THR A 496 -26.11 -8.79 -16.10
C THR A 496 -25.34 -9.74 -15.19
N ARG A 497 -25.88 -10.03 -13.99
CA ARG A 497 -25.31 -11.05 -13.09
C ARG A 497 -25.97 -12.41 -13.35
N GLU A 498 -25.14 -13.43 -13.54
CA GLU A 498 -25.54 -14.80 -13.85
C GLU A 498 -24.85 -15.77 -12.88
N SER A 499 -25.49 -16.06 -11.75
CA SER A 499 -24.88 -16.81 -10.65
C SER A 499 -23.60 -16.11 -10.14
N ASN A 500 -22.43 -16.70 -10.38
CA ASN A 500 -21.11 -16.14 -10.06
C ASN A 500 -20.45 -15.41 -11.25
N ALA A 501 -21.10 -15.29 -12.40
CA ALA A 501 -20.60 -14.51 -13.53
C ALA A 501 -21.25 -13.11 -13.59
N ILE A 502 -20.52 -12.13 -14.10
CA ILE A 502 -21.02 -10.80 -14.44
C ILE A 502 -20.69 -10.53 -15.92
N ILE A 503 -21.74 -10.25 -16.69
CA ILE A 503 -21.67 -9.86 -18.09
C ILE A 503 -21.61 -8.33 -18.16
N LEU A 504 -20.52 -7.80 -18.72
CA LEU A 504 -20.24 -6.37 -18.81
C LEU A 504 -20.84 -5.76 -20.07
N THR A 505 -20.71 -6.47 -21.20
CA THR A 505 -21.25 -6.07 -22.50
C THR A 505 -21.41 -7.29 -23.40
N ASP A 506 -22.39 -7.26 -24.30
CA ASP A 506 -22.57 -8.26 -25.36
C ASP A 506 -21.73 -8.00 -26.61
N ASN A 507 -21.13 -6.81 -26.71
CA ASN A 507 -20.29 -6.42 -27.83
C ASN A 507 -19.30 -5.31 -27.41
N VAL A 508 -18.02 -5.68 -27.27
CA VAL A 508 -16.94 -4.74 -26.96
C VAL A 508 -16.75 -3.65 -28.02
N LYS A 509 -17.32 -3.78 -29.21
CA LYS A 509 -17.30 -2.77 -30.28
C LYS A 509 -18.37 -1.69 -30.12
N THR A 510 -19.40 -1.90 -29.30
CA THR A 510 -20.49 -0.93 -29.12
C THR A 510 -19.98 0.36 -28.46
N ASN A 511 -19.12 0.22 -27.44
CA ASN A 511 -18.43 1.34 -26.79
C ASN A 511 -16.92 1.06 -26.85
N PRO A 512 -16.23 1.40 -27.97
CA PRO A 512 -14.80 1.15 -28.11
C PRO A 512 -14.03 1.87 -26.99
N ASN A 513 -12.98 1.23 -26.47
CA ASN A 513 -12.11 1.75 -25.42
C ASN A 513 -12.81 2.12 -24.09
N ALA A 514 -14.04 1.65 -23.87
CA ALA A 514 -14.78 1.91 -22.64
C ALA A 514 -14.19 1.18 -21.42
N GLU A 515 -14.46 1.74 -20.25
CA GLU A 515 -14.10 1.17 -18.96
C GLU A 515 -15.35 0.73 -18.22
N TYR A 516 -15.39 -0.54 -17.86
CA TYR A 516 -16.49 -1.17 -17.13
C TYR A 516 -16.03 -1.44 -15.70
N LYS A 517 -16.70 -0.87 -14.70
CA LYS A 517 -16.33 -0.99 -13.29
C LYS A 517 -17.44 -1.65 -12.48
N VAL A 518 -17.07 -2.67 -11.70
CA VAL A 518 -17.94 -3.32 -10.72
C VAL A 518 -17.35 -3.11 -9.33
N THR A 519 -18.12 -2.56 -8.40
CA THR A 519 -17.68 -2.35 -7.00
C THR A 519 -18.54 -3.18 -6.07
N PHE A 520 -17.92 -4.02 -5.24
CA PHE A 520 -18.55 -4.71 -4.12
C PHE A 520 -18.23 -3.98 -2.82
N LYS A 521 -19.25 -3.70 -2.00
CA LYS A 521 -19.10 -3.11 -0.67
C LYS A 521 -19.49 -4.12 0.39
N TYR A 522 -18.60 -4.38 1.34
CA TYR A 522 -18.76 -5.37 2.41
C TYR A 522 -19.09 -4.74 3.77
N GLY A 523 -18.69 -3.48 3.96
CA GLY A 523 -19.02 -2.68 5.13
C GLY A 523 -18.30 -1.33 5.08
N ASP A 524 -18.76 -0.37 5.87
CA ASP A 524 -18.18 0.99 5.89
C ASP A 524 -16.90 1.05 6.75
N LYS A 525 -16.92 0.42 7.94
CA LYS A 525 -15.79 0.43 8.90
C LYS A 525 -15.14 -0.94 9.12
N ASN A 526 -15.98 -1.97 9.18
CA ASN A 526 -15.59 -3.35 9.48
C ASN A 526 -16.27 -4.31 8.51
N SER A 527 -15.65 -5.46 8.27
CA SER A 527 -16.26 -6.53 7.48
C SER A 527 -15.70 -7.90 7.89
N ASN A 528 -16.32 -8.99 7.45
CA ASN A 528 -15.78 -10.34 7.64
C ASN A 528 -14.93 -10.84 6.46
N LYS A 529 -14.69 -10.00 5.44
CA LYS A 529 -13.99 -10.38 4.22
C LYS A 529 -12.48 -10.20 4.44
N LYS A 530 -11.71 -11.30 4.46
CA LYS A 530 -10.25 -11.26 4.68
C LYS A 530 -9.41 -11.76 3.51
N GLN A 531 -10.05 -12.40 2.55
CA GLN A 531 -9.41 -12.91 1.35
C GLN A 531 -9.87 -12.08 0.18
N GLU A 532 -9.00 -11.80 -0.79
CA GLU A 532 -9.38 -11.14 -2.04
C GLU A 532 -10.31 -12.02 -2.89
N THR A 533 -11.17 -11.38 -3.66
CA THR A 533 -11.97 -12.05 -4.69
C THR A 533 -11.13 -12.27 -5.93
N SER A 534 -10.96 -13.51 -6.33
CA SER A 534 -10.29 -13.84 -7.59
C SER A 534 -11.30 -13.79 -8.74
N ILE A 535 -10.85 -13.33 -9.92
CA ILE A 535 -11.69 -13.29 -11.12
C ILE A 535 -11.06 -14.05 -12.29
N ASP A 536 -11.92 -14.45 -13.21
CA ASP A 536 -11.54 -14.99 -14.50
C ASP A 536 -12.36 -14.29 -15.60
N ALA A 537 -11.72 -13.42 -16.38
CA ALA A 537 -12.36 -12.74 -17.49
C ALA A 537 -12.47 -13.65 -18.71
N PHE A 538 -13.55 -13.51 -19.46
CA PHE A 538 -13.81 -14.28 -20.66
C PHE A 538 -14.51 -13.44 -21.71
N ILE A 539 -14.27 -13.77 -22.98
CA ILE A 539 -15.07 -13.28 -24.08
C ILE A 539 -16.11 -14.33 -24.48
N TYR A 540 -17.22 -13.90 -25.05
CA TYR A 540 -18.26 -14.82 -25.48
C TYR A 540 -19.02 -14.38 -26.72
N ARG A 541 -19.66 -15.34 -27.38
CA ARG A 541 -20.58 -15.12 -28.49
C ARG A 541 -21.78 -16.05 -28.39
N PRO A 542 -22.96 -15.67 -28.92
CA PRO A 542 -24.09 -16.60 -29.02
C PRO A 542 -23.71 -17.87 -29.79
N SER A 543 -24.16 -19.02 -29.28
CA SER A 543 -24.07 -20.33 -29.95
C SER A 543 -25.47 -20.94 -30.10
N LYS A 544 -25.54 -22.25 -30.40
CA LYS A 544 -26.78 -23.00 -30.57
C LYS A 544 -27.61 -23.02 -29.29
N GLU A 545 -28.94 -23.06 -29.47
CA GLU A 545 -29.91 -23.31 -28.39
C GLU A 545 -29.83 -22.35 -27.18
N GLY A 546 -29.35 -21.12 -27.40
CA GLY A 546 -29.23 -20.11 -26.34
C GLY A 546 -28.01 -20.29 -25.42
N ASN A 547 -27.10 -21.20 -25.78
CA ASN A 547 -25.77 -21.33 -25.18
C ASN A 547 -24.80 -20.30 -25.78
N ARG A 548 -23.56 -20.30 -25.28
CA ARG A 548 -22.48 -19.39 -25.68
C ARG A 548 -21.22 -20.16 -26.04
N LEU A 549 -20.54 -19.69 -27.06
CA LEU A 549 -19.11 -19.92 -27.20
C LEU A 549 -18.42 -19.00 -26.19
N GLU A 550 -17.65 -19.54 -25.26
CA GLU A 550 -16.96 -18.78 -24.21
C GLU A 550 -15.46 -19.12 -24.27
N VAL A 551 -14.60 -18.11 -24.30
CA VAL A 551 -13.14 -18.28 -24.30
C VAL A 551 -12.57 -17.77 -22.99
N HIS A 552 -11.96 -18.67 -22.22
CA HIS A 552 -11.34 -18.39 -20.93
C HIS A 552 -9.84 -18.68 -20.97
N CYS A 553 -9.11 -18.21 -19.96
CA CYS A 553 -7.72 -18.63 -19.76
C CYS A 553 -7.64 -20.15 -19.53
N PRO A 554 -6.53 -20.81 -19.90
CA PRO A 554 -6.31 -22.23 -19.67
C PRO A 554 -6.61 -22.68 -18.24
N MET A 555 -7.20 -23.86 -18.10
CA MET A 555 -7.60 -24.50 -16.84
C MET A 555 -8.71 -23.78 -16.06
N LYS A 556 -9.35 -22.76 -16.65
CA LYS A 556 -10.48 -22.08 -16.03
C LYS A 556 -11.79 -22.74 -16.42
N LYS A 557 -12.66 -22.92 -15.42
CA LYS A 557 -13.96 -23.53 -15.63
C LYS A 557 -14.90 -22.53 -16.32
N PRO A 558 -15.62 -22.94 -17.38
CA PRO A 558 -16.61 -22.09 -18.05
C PRO A 558 -17.80 -21.73 -17.16
N THR A 559 -18.67 -20.83 -17.65
CA THR A 559 -19.99 -20.63 -17.04
C THR A 559 -20.93 -21.80 -17.34
N SER A 560 -22.11 -21.83 -16.70
CA SER A 560 -23.16 -22.79 -17.04
C SER A 560 -23.83 -22.55 -18.40
N LYS A 561 -23.47 -21.48 -19.12
CA LYS A 561 -24.01 -21.12 -20.44
C LYS A 561 -23.13 -21.57 -21.60
N VAL A 562 -21.94 -22.12 -21.32
CA VAL A 562 -21.05 -22.60 -22.38
C VAL A 562 -21.70 -23.70 -23.22
N ASP A 563 -21.48 -23.65 -24.51
CA ASP A 563 -21.80 -24.73 -25.43
C ASP A 563 -20.77 -25.85 -25.28
N THR A 564 -21.09 -26.82 -24.42
CA THR A 564 -20.21 -27.95 -24.11
C THR A 564 -19.86 -28.83 -25.32
N SER A 565 -20.60 -28.73 -26.44
CA SER A 565 -20.30 -29.50 -27.66
C SER A 565 -19.04 -29.03 -28.38
N LEU A 566 -18.51 -27.85 -28.03
CA LEU A 566 -17.29 -27.29 -28.61
C LEU A 566 -16.01 -27.83 -27.96
N PHE A 567 -16.09 -28.43 -26.76
CA PHE A 567 -14.92 -29.00 -26.09
C PHE A 567 -14.39 -30.23 -26.83
N GLY A 568 -13.06 -30.30 -26.96
CA GLY A 568 -12.35 -31.38 -27.65
C GLY A 568 -12.50 -31.33 -29.18
N GLN A 569 -12.95 -30.21 -29.74
CA GLN A 569 -13.07 -30.02 -31.18
C GLN A 569 -11.87 -29.22 -31.73
N TYR A 570 -11.48 -29.48 -32.98
CA TYR A 570 -10.39 -28.77 -33.66
C TYR A 570 -9.09 -28.75 -32.83
N GLU A 571 -8.55 -27.57 -32.49
CA GLU A 571 -7.33 -27.41 -31.71
C GLU A 571 -7.57 -27.33 -30.19
N ASP A 572 -8.83 -27.36 -29.74
CA ASP A 572 -9.19 -27.52 -28.34
C ASP A 572 -9.08 -28.99 -27.93
N CYS A 573 -8.34 -29.24 -26.84
CA CYS A 573 -8.12 -30.55 -26.25
C CYS A 573 -8.69 -30.61 -24.82
N SER A 574 -9.72 -29.81 -24.52
CA SER A 574 -10.38 -29.80 -23.21
C SER A 574 -10.92 -31.18 -22.86
N LYS A 575 -10.77 -31.54 -21.58
CA LYS A 575 -11.36 -32.75 -20.99
C LYS A 575 -12.17 -32.37 -19.75
N PRO A 576 -13.43 -31.95 -19.91
CA PRO A 576 -14.27 -31.50 -18.79
C PRO A 576 -14.42 -32.52 -17.66
N ASN A 577 -14.43 -33.82 -17.98
CA ASN A 577 -14.51 -34.90 -16.98
C ASN A 577 -13.25 -34.99 -16.09
N GLU A 578 -12.12 -34.48 -16.55
CA GLU A 578 -10.85 -34.39 -15.81
C GLU A 578 -10.64 -32.98 -15.21
N GLY A 579 -11.59 -32.05 -15.40
CA GLY A 579 -11.47 -30.66 -14.97
C GLY A 579 -10.51 -29.81 -15.82
N ILE A 580 -10.17 -30.28 -17.02
CA ILE A 580 -9.25 -29.61 -17.95
C ILE A 580 -10.06 -28.86 -19.00
N TYR A 581 -9.77 -27.57 -19.18
CA TYR A 581 -10.50 -26.67 -20.08
C TYR A 581 -9.54 -25.71 -20.80
N TYR A 582 -9.88 -25.34 -22.03
CA TYR A 582 -9.23 -24.30 -22.84
C TYR A 582 -7.73 -24.51 -23.06
N VAL A 583 -7.36 -25.77 -23.31
CA VAL A 583 -5.97 -26.16 -23.58
C VAL A 583 -5.87 -26.78 -24.97
N SER A 584 -4.74 -26.58 -25.63
CA SER A 584 -4.41 -27.26 -26.87
C SER A 584 -3.57 -28.52 -26.62
N ASN A 585 -3.25 -29.24 -27.69
CA ASN A 585 -2.31 -30.35 -27.62
C ASN A 585 -0.88 -29.85 -27.27
N GLN A 586 -0.01 -30.75 -26.83
CA GLN A 586 1.34 -30.44 -26.35
C GLN A 586 2.27 -29.88 -27.45
N GLU A 587 1.99 -30.15 -28.72
CA GLU A 587 2.74 -29.58 -29.85
C GLU A 587 2.34 -28.12 -30.11
N ASN A 588 1.10 -27.76 -29.77
CA ASN A 588 0.59 -26.39 -29.83
C ASN A 588 0.81 -25.65 -28.49
N ILE A 589 1.79 -24.75 -28.51
CA ILE A 589 2.20 -23.97 -27.35
C ILE A 589 1.36 -22.72 -27.11
N TYR A 590 0.38 -22.43 -27.96
CA TYR A 590 -0.40 -21.21 -27.88
C TYR A 590 -1.69 -21.43 -27.09
N PRO A 591 -1.98 -20.60 -26.08
CA PRO A 591 -3.28 -20.61 -25.43
C PRO A 591 -4.30 -19.81 -26.25
N PHE A 592 -5.59 -20.04 -25.99
CA PHE A 592 -6.67 -19.21 -26.56
C PHE A 592 -6.88 -17.90 -25.81
N ALA A 593 -6.38 -17.81 -24.57
CA ALA A 593 -6.37 -16.60 -23.78
C ALA A 593 -5.27 -16.65 -22.72
N PHE A 594 -4.78 -15.50 -22.26
CA PHE A 594 -3.92 -15.45 -21.08
C PHE A 594 -4.11 -14.15 -20.29
N TYR A 595 -3.66 -14.20 -19.03
CA TYR A 595 -3.61 -13.06 -18.13
C TYR A 595 -2.15 -12.72 -17.79
N LEU A 596 -1.79 -11.45 -17.91
CA LEU A 596 -0.48 -10.90 -17.53
C LEU A 596 -0.61 -10.09 -16.23
N SER A 597 -0.11 -10.64 -15.13
CA SER A 597 -0.10 -9.99 -13.82
C SER A 597 0.87 -8.80 -13.78
N ASN A 598 0.44 -7.71 -13.15
CA ASN A 598 1.18 -6.44 -13.04
C ASN A 598 1.67 -5.91 -14.40
N ALA A 599 0.86 -6.17 -15.44
CA ALA A 599 1.04 -5.62 -16.78
C ALA A 599 0.16 -4.40 -16.98
N ASN A 600 0.70 -3.39 -17.65
CA ASN A 600 -0.05 -2.21 -18.07
C ASN A 600 0.00 -2.03 -19.59
N ALA A 601 -0.75 -1.05 -20.10
CA ALA A 601 -0.83 -0.77 -21.53
C ALA A 601 0.51 -0.41 -22.19
N ASN A 602 1.55 -0.03 -21.43
CA ASN A 602 2.89 0.21 -21.97
C ASN A 602 3.71 -1.07 -22.10
N ASP A 603 3.51 -2.03 -21.18
CA ASP A 603 4.14 -3.36 -21.28
C ASP A 603 3.68 -4.06 -22.56
N ILE A 604 2.37 -4.01 -22.85
CA ILE A 604 1.78 -4.62 -24.06
C ILE A 604 1.74 -3.69 -25.28
N ALA A 605 2.64 -2.71 -25.37
CA ALA A 605 2.60 -1.68 -26.41
C ALA A 605 2.65 -2.24 -27.85
N GLU A 606 3.33 -3.37 -28.06
CA GLU A 606 3.35 -4.02 -29.37
C GLU A 606 2.05 -4.79 -29.66
N LEU A 607 1.39 -5.39 -28.65
CA LEU A 607 0.11 -6.10 -28.87
C LEU A 607 -1.01 -5.14 -29.25
N LYS A 608 -1.05 -3.95 -28.64
CA LYS A 608 -2.04 -2.93 -28.98
C LYS A 608 -1.73 -2.17 -30.28
N ASN A 609 -0.63 -2.49 -30.96
CA ASN A 609 -0.29 -1.90 -32.25
C ASN A 609 -0.91 -2.71 -33.39
N PHE A 610 -2.24 -2.71 -33.43
CA PHE A 610 -3.04 -3.56 -34.32
C PHE A 610 -2.66 -3.36 -35.80
N ASP A 611 -2.40 -2.12 -36.24
CA ASP A 611 -2.00 -1.83 -37.63
C ASP A 611 -0.70 -2.52 -38.06
N LYS A 612 0.21 -2.77 -37.11
CA LYS A 612 1.52 -3.37 -37.37
C LYS A 612 1.51 -4.89 -37.17
N ASN A 613 0.74 -5.36 -36.20
CA ASN A 613 0.91 -6.68 -35.60
C ASN A 613 -0.32 -7.59 -35.70
N GLU A 614 -1.41 -7.15 -36.35
CA GLU A 614 -2.49 -8.05 -36.76
C GLU A 614 -1.93 -9.24 -37.56
N LYS A 615 -2.38 -10.46 -37.24
CA LYS A 615 -1.97 -11.73 -37.85
C LYS A 615 -0.53 -12.15 -37.65
N LYS A 616 0.23 -11.43 -36.81
CA LYS A 616 1.57 -11.84 -36.42
C LYS A 616 1.47 -12.56 -35.11
N SER A 617 1.86 -13.84 -35.11
CA SER A 617 1.79 -14.66 -33.91
C SER A 617 2.55 -14.01 -32.74
N ILE A 618 2.06 -14.21 -31.52
CA ILE A 618 2.64 -13.67 -30.29
C ILE A 618 4.13 -13.99 -30.14
N SER A 619 4.58 -15.14 -30.65
CA SER A 619 5.98 -15.56 -30.59
C SER A 619 6.90 -14.78 -31.54
N GLU A 620 6.37 -14.23 -32.64
CA GLU A 620 7.11 -13.32 -33.52
C GLU A 620 7.24 -11.93 -32.90
N ILE A 621 6.23 -11.50 -32.15
CA ILE A 621 6.21 -10.19 -31.47
C ILE A 621 7.08 -10.25 -30.20
N TYR A 622 7.00 -11.34 -29.44
CA TYR A 622 7.77 -11.58 -28.20
C TYR A 622 8.51 -12.92 -28.27
N PRO A 623 9.77 -12.94 -28.73
CA PRO A 623 10.53 -14.18 -28.94
C PRO A 623 10.68 -15.06 -27.70
N LYS A 624 10.64 -14.47 -26.50
CA LYS A 624 10.75 -15.20 -25.22
C LYS A 624 9.46 -15.87 -24.77
N PHE A 625 8.34 -15.62 -25.46
CA PHE A 625 7.05 -16.25 -25.19
C PHE A 625 7.16 -17.78 -25.27
N ILE A 626 7.87 -18.32 -26.27
CA ILE A 626 7.97 -19.78 -26.48
C ILE A 626 8.63 -20.47 -25.29
N ASP A 627 9.74 -19.91 -24.79
CA ASP A 627 10.47 -20.47 -23.65
C ASP A 627 9.64 -20.43 -22.36
N TRP A 628 8.80 -19.40 -22.22
CA TRP A 628 7.84 -19.30 -21.12
C TRP A 628 6.70 -20.30 -21.26
N ALA A 629 6.06 -20.38 -22.42
CA ALA A 629 4.96 -21.29 -22.70
C ALA A 629 5.35 -22.75 -22.50
N LYS A 630 6.56 -23.14 -22.92
CA LYS A 630 7.06 -24.53 -22.82
C LYS A 630 7.63 -24.88 -21.45
N TYR A 631 8.36 -23.98 -20.81
CA TYR A 631 9.20 -24.31 -19.65
C TYR A 631 8.93 -23.47 -18.41
N GLY A 632 8.03 -22.48 -18.47
CA GLY A 632 7.77 -21.54 -17.38
C GLY A 632 8.94 -20.58 -17.09
N THR A 633 9.95 -20.54 -17.95
CA THR A 633 11.08 -19.61 -17.84
C THR A 633 10.73 -18.24 -18.41
N ASN A 634 11.52 -17.18 -18.17
CA ASN A 634 11.23 -15.82 -18.70
C ASN A 634 9.81 -15.32 -18.35
N ALA A 635 9.38 -15.45 -17.10
CA ALA A 635 8.03 -15.04 -16.66
C ALA A 635 7.71 -13.54 -16.87
N ASP A 636 8.70 -12.72 -17.23
CA ASP A 636 8.59 -11.31 -17.60
C ASP A 636 8.78 -11.06 -19.11
N TRP A 637 8.54 -12.07 -19.96
CA TRP A 637 8.73 -11.99 -21.41
C TRP A 637 8.05 -10.77 -22.04
N TYR A 638 6.89 -10.37 -21.53
CA TYR A 638 6.10 -9.23 -22.02
C TYR A 638 6.66 -7.87 -21.59
N LYS A 639 7.61 -7.83 -20.65
CA LYS A 639 8.29 -6.59 -20.22
C LYS A 639 9.63 -6.37 -20.95
N LYS A 640 10.14 -7.38 -21.63
CA LYS A 640 11.45 -7.38 -22.31
C LYS A 640 11.23 -7.26 -23.81
N LYS A 641 11.40 -6.04 -24.33
CA LYS A 641 11.32 -5.72 -25.76
C LYS A 641 12.52 -6.25 -26.53
#